data_AF-A0A7L0GDS6-F1
#
_entry.id   AF-A0A7L0GDS6-F1
#
_cell.length_a   1.000
_cell.length_b   1.000
_cell.length_c   1.000
_cell.angle_alpha   90.00
_cell.angle_beta   90.00
_cell.angle_gamma   90.00
#
_symmetry.space_group_name_H-M   'P 1'
#
loop_
_entity.id
_entity.type
_entity.pdbx_description
1 polymer ?
#
loop_
_entity_poly.entity_id
_entity_poly.type
_entity_poly.pdbx_seq_one_letter_code
_entity_poly.pdbx_strand_id
1 'polypeptide(L)'
;MEGESQPQKMFDRHASLAGCQIINYRTDEHQKWLLLIGISAQQNRVVGAMQLYSVDRKVSQPIEGHAAAFAEFKIEGNAKPSTLFCFAVRSPAGGKLHIIEVGQPATGNQPFVKKAVDVFFPPEAQTDFPVAMQVMELWLKMASKAVHYFESVRKKPEAMFVLSVTVWLLYFIVVERTVLYAFCHFQVLSVCVEEDNIVNYATNVLQNPDLGLRMAIRSNLAGAEELFARKFNTLFAQGSYADAAKVAASAPKGILRTSDTIRKFQSVPAQPGQASPLLQYFGILLDQGQLNKFESLELCRPVLQQGRKQLLEKWLKEDKLECSEELGDLVKTADPTLALSVYLRANVPNKVIQCFAETGQFQKIVLYAKKVGYTPDWIFLLRSVMRVSPEQGLQFSQMLVQDEEPLANINQIVDVFMENSLIQQCTSFLLDALKNNRPAEGHLQTRLLEMNLIHAPQVADAILGNQMFTHYDRAHIAQLCEKAGLLQRALEHYTDLYDIKRAVVHTHLLNPEWLVNFFGSLSVEDSVECLRAMLSANIRQNLQLCVQVASKYHEQLGTQSLVELFESFKSYEGLFYFLGSIVNFSQDPDVHFKYIQAACKTGQIKEVERICRESNCYNPERVKNFLKEAKLTDQLPLIIVCDRFDFVHDLVLYLYRNNLQKYIEIYVQKVNPSRIPAVVGGLLDVDCSEDVIKNLIMVVRGQFSTDELVAEVEKRNRLKLLLPWLESRIHEGCEEPATHNALAKIYIDSNNNPERFLRENPYYDSRVVGKYCEKRDPHLACVAYERGQCDLELIKVS
;
A
#
# COMPACT_ATOMS: atom_id res chain seq x y z
N MET A 1 30.03 44.41 -27.28
CA MET A 1 30.81 43.68 -28.30
C MET A 1 31.54 42.57 -27.58
N GLU A 2 30.92 41.42 -27.43
CA GLU A 2 31.56 40.20 -26.92
C GLU A 2 31.62 39.23 -28.10
N GLY A 3 32.80 39.09 -28.71
CA GLY A 3 33.01 38.21 -29.85
C GLY A 3 34.46 38.28 -30.30
N GLU A 4 35.20 37.18 -30.14
CA GLU A 4 36.61 37.03 -30.52
C GLU A 4 36.85 36.93 -32.04
N SER A 5 35.88 37.33 -32.88
CA SER A 5 35.98 37.22 -34.34
C SER A 5 36.80 38.37 -34.94
N GLN A 6 37.81 38.03 -35.75
CA GLN A 6 38.57 39.04 -36.51
C GLN A 6 37.65 39.74 -37.54
N PRO A 7 37.80 41.07 -37.75
CA PRO A 7 37.03 41.78 -38.76
C PRO A 7 37.19 41.18 -40.16
N GLN A 8 36.08 40.77 -40.77
CA GLN A 8 36.06 40.24 -42.14
C GLN A 8 35.84 41.36 -43.15
N LYS A 9 36.69 41.43 -44.17
CA LYS A 9 36.52 42.37 -45.29
C LYS A 9 35.32 41.96 -46.15
N MET A 10 34.33 42.85 -46.29
CA MET A 10 33.16 42.61 -47.14
C MET A 10 33.34 43.10 -48.59
N PHE A 11 33.79 44.35 -48.78
CA PHE A 11 34.07 44.94 -50.10
C PHE A 11 35.04 46.12 -50.00
N ASP A 12 35.64 46.50 -51.13
CA ASP A 12 36.47 47.70 -51.25
C ASP A 12 35.62 48.95 -51.47
N ARG A 13 35.98 50.06 -50.80
CA ARG A 13 35.29 51.35 -50.96
C ARG A 13 35.45 51.86 -52.39
N HIS A 14 34.34 52.13 -53.06
CA HIS A 14 34.30 52.62 -54.43
C HIS A 14 34.90 54.04 -54.54
N ALA A 15 35.50 54.36 -55.69
CA ALA A 15 36.17 55.65 -55.93
C ALA A 15 35.25 56.87 -55.73
N SER A 16 33.94 56.72 -55.97
CA SER A 16 32.95 57.78 -55.77
C SER A 16 32.76 58.20 -54.31
N LEU A 17 33.22 57.41 -53.33
CA LEU A 17 33.19 57.75 -51.90
C LEU A 17 34.55 58.26 -51.39
N ALA A 18 35.54 58.44 -52.26
CA ALA A 18 36.82 59.01 -51.87
C ALA A 18 36.64 60.47 -51.44
N GLY A 19 37.13 60.82 -50.25
CA GLY A 19 36.98 62.16 -49.67
C GLY A 19 35.59 62.47 -49.09
N CYS A 20 34.63 61.54 -49.16
CA CYS A 20 33.34 61.68 -48.49
C CYS A 20 33.44 61.38 -46.99
N GLN A 21 32.68 62.11 -46.19
CA GLN A 21 32.39 61.75 -44.81
C GLN A 21 31.38 60.60 -44.82
N ILE A 22 31.76 59.43 -44.31
CA ILE A 22 30.85 58.29 -44.19
C ILE A 22 29.84 58.57 -43.09
N ILE A 23 28.55 58.51 -43.44
CA ILE A 23 27.45 58.83 -42.52
C ILE A 23 26.59 57.62 -42.15
N ASN A 24 26.59 56.56 -42.96
CA ASN A 24 25.80 55.38 -42.66
C ASN A 24 26.33 54.13 -43.38
N TYR A 25 26.08 52.97 -42.77
CA TYR A 25 26.26 51.66 -43.37
C TYR A 25 25.04 50.80 -43.05
N ARG A 26 24.38 50.24 -44.06
CA ARG A 26 23.14 49.46 -43.92
C ARG A 26 23.21 48.16 -44.68
N THR A 27 22.47 47.17 -44.20
CA THR A 27 22.28 45.88 -44.87
C THR A 27 20.80 45.57 -44.98
N ASP A 28 20.44 44.70 -45.93
CA ASP A 28 19.15 44.01 -45.87
C ASP A 28 19.13 42.97 -44.74
N GLU A 29 17.96 42.40 -44.46
CA GLU A 29 17.75 41.41 -43.39
C GLU A 29 18.62 40.17 -43.59
N HIS A 30 18.82 39.76 -44.84
CA HIS A 30 19.64 38.59 -45.19
C HIS A 30 21.13 38.90 -45.37
N GLN A 31 21.55 40.16 -45.18
CA GLN A 31 22.93 40.64 -45.38
C GLN A 31 23.52 40.30 -46.76
N LYS A 32 22.65 40.19 -47.78
CA LYS A 32 23.03 39.95 -49.18
C LYS A 32 23.30 41.24 -49.94
N TRP A 33 22.75 42.35 -49.45
CA TRP A 33 22.92 43.68 -49.98
C TRP A 33 23.51 44.58 -48.91
N LEU A 34 24.66 45.18 -49.22
CA LEU A 34 25.40 46.04 -48.32
C LEU A 34 25.44 47.44 -48.92
N LEU A 35 25.19 48.47 -48.10
CA LEU A 35 25.11 49.84 -48.54
C LEU A 35 26.02 50.71 -47.69
N LEU A 36 26.95 51.42 -48.34
CA LEU A 36 27.77 52.45 -47.72
C LEU A 36 27.32 53.83 -48.21
N ILE A 37 27.03 54.75 -47.29
CA ILE A 37 26.55 56.11 -47.61
C ILE A 37 27.59 57.12 -47.10
N GLY A 38 28.04 58.00 -47.99
CA GLY A 38 28.89 59.14 -47.68
C GLY A 38 28.33 60.44 -48.22
N ILE A 39 28.71 61.55 -47.60
CA ILE A 39 28.38 62.90 -48.06
C ILE A 39 29.64 63.74 -48.26
N SER A 40 29.58 64.70 -49.18
CA SER A 40 30.63 65.70 -49.38
C SER A 40 30.03 67.06 -49.66
N ALA A 41 30.73 68.13 -49.27
CA ALA A 41 30.34 69.49 -49.61
C ALA A 41 30.89 69.84 -50.99
N GLN A 42 30.01 70.06 -51.96
CA GLN A 42 30.36 70.48 -53.32
C GLN A 42 29.46 71.66 -53.70
N GLN A 43 30.04 72.75 -54.20
CA GLN A 43 29.29 73.92 -54.72
C GLN A 43 28.21 74.44 -53.76
N ASN A 44 28.55 74.65 -52.48
CA ASN A 44 27.62 75.08 -51.40
C ASN A 44 26.43 74.14 -51.15
N ARG A 45 26.52 72.87 -51.58
CA ARG A 45 25.51 71.84 -51.34
C ARG A 45 26.14 70.58 -50.75
N VAL A 46 25.36 69.85 -49.98
CA VAL A 46 25.70 68.49 -49.58
C VAL A 46 25.31 67.53 -50.70
N VAL A 47 26.29 66.84 -51.28
CA VAL A 47 26.11 65.78 -52.29
C VAL A 47 26.25 64.43 -51.61
N GLY A 48 25.27 63.55 -51.80
CA GLY A 48 25.25 62.20 -51.25
C GLY A 48 25.73 61.16 -52.26
N ALA A 49 26.70 60.35 -51.86
CA ALA A 49 27.27 59.26 -52.64
C ALA A 49 27.08 57.93 -51.91
N MET A 50 26.43 56.98 -52.56
CA MET A 50 26.19 55.64 -52.03
C MET A 50 26.87 54.57 -52.87
N GLN A 51 27.32 53.50 -52.21
CA GLN A 51 27.80 52.28 -52.83
C GLN A 51 26.90 51.14 -52.39
N LEU A 52 26.08 50.63 -53.32
CA LEU A 52 25.27 49.43 -53.13
C LEU A 52 26.04 48.21 -53.63
N TYR A 53 26.42 47.32 -52.73
CA TYR A 53 27.17 46.10 -53.01
C TYR A 53 26.27 44.87 -52.89
N SER A 54 26.34 43.97 -53.87
CA SER A 54 25.69 42.66 -53.83
C SER A 54 26.71 41.61 -53.41
N VAL A 55 26.46 40.91 -52.31
CA VAL A 55 27.32 39.80 -51.82
C VAL A 55 27.30 38.63 -52.80
N ASP A 56 26.11 38.28 -53.31
CA ASP A 56 25.93 37.16 -54.25
C ASP A 56 26.61 37.44 -55.60
N ARG A 57 26.51 38.67 -56.11
CA ARG A 57 27.09 39.04 -57.42
C ARG A 57 28.51 39.60 -57.33
N LYS A 58 29.00 39.92 -56.14
CA LYS A 58 30.30 40.54 -55.86
C LYS A 58 30.59 41.82 -56.66
N VAL A 59 29.56 42.63 -56.90
CA VAL A 59 29.65 43.90 -57.66
C VAL A 59 29.10 45.06 -56.85
N SER A 60 29.71 46.24 -57.06
CA SER A 60 29.29 47.52 -56.47
C SER A 60 28.62 48.40 -57.52
N GLN A 61 27.53 49.06 -57.14
CA GLN A 61 26.86 50.07 -57.94
C GLN A 61 26.95 51.43 -57.22
N PRO A 62 27.57 52.46 -57.83
CA PRO A 62 27.53 53.81 -57.31
C PRO A 62 26.15 54.44 -57.58
N ILE A 63 25.55 55.04 -56.56
CA ILE A 63 24.22 55.68 -56.62
C ILE A 63 24.31 57.05 -55.95
N GLU A 64 23.78 58.09 -56.57
CA GLU A 64 23.62 59.39 -55.92
C GLU A 64 22.42 59.32 -54.96
N GLY A 65 22.66 59.54 -53.67
CA GLY A 65 21.62 59.53 -52.65
C GLY A 65 22.13 59.92 -51.28
N HIS A 66 21.24 60.55 -50.51
CA HIS A 66 21.56 61.12 -49.21
C HIS A 66 21.15 60.19 -48.07
N ALA A 67 20.02 59.49 -48.22
CA ALA A 67 19.52 58.54 -47.23
C ALA A 67 18.85 57.34 -47.91
N ALA A 68 18.93 56.17 -47.29
CA ALA A 68 18.35 54.95 -47.84
C ALA A 68 18.02 53.93 -46.75
N ALA A 69 17.18 52.95 -47.10
CA ALA A 69 16.80 51.84 -46.24
C ALA A 69 16.39 50.62 -47.10
N PHE A 70 16.52 49.43 -46.51
CA PHE A 70 15.99 48.18 -47.08
C PHE A 70 14.65 47.84 -46.43
N ALA A 71 13.79 47.14 -47.16
CA ALA A 71 12.50 46.68 -46.66
C ALA A 71 12.10 45.34 -47.29
N GLU A 72 11.45 44.49 -46.51
CA GLU A 72 10.75 43.32 -47.03
C GLU A 72 9.29 43.67 -47.30
N PHE A 73 8.82 43.40 -48.51
CA PHE A 73 7.45 43.71 -48.91
C PHE A 73 6.81 42.54 -49.66
N LYS A 74 5.72 41.99 -49.10
CA LYS A 74 4.94 40.94 -49.77
C LYS A 74 3.85 41.56 -50.65
N ILE A 75 4.02 41.42 -51.97
CA ILE A 75 3.01 41.82 -52.95
C ILE A 75 1.77 40.92 -52.80
N GLU A 76 0.58 41.49 -52.93
CA GLU A 76 -0.69 40.75 -52.89
C GLU A 76 -0.74 39.69 -53.99
N GLY A 77 -0.95 38.43 -53.59
CA GLY A 77 -0.90 37.27 -54.49
C GLY A 77 0.49 36.62 -54.65
N ASN A 78 1.57 37.25 -54.17
CA ASN A 78 2.90 36.62 -54.14
C ASN A 78 3.02 35.65 -52.95
N ALA A 79 3.79 34.57 -53.13
CA ALA A 79 4.03 33.58 -52.08
C ALA A 79 5.07 34.08 -51.05
N LYS A 80 6.15 34.70 -51.54
CA LYS A 80 7.30 35.17 -50.73
C LYS A 80 7.42 36.71 -50.72
N PRO A 81 8.05 37.34 -49.71
CA PRO A 81 8.35 38.76 -49.74
C PRO A 81 9.40 39.11 -50.80
N SER A 82 9.35 40.35 -51.28
CA SER A 82 10.35 40.97 -52.17
C SER A 82 11.24 41.92 -51.38
N THR A 83 12.55 41.89 -51.63
CA THR A 83 13.51 42.81 -51.00
C THR A 83 13.54 44.14 -51.78
N LEU A 84 13.09 45.21 -51.14
CA LEU A 84 13.06 46.56 -51.69
C LEU A 84 14.24 47.38 -51.16
N PHE A 85 14.86 48.13 -52.07
CA PHE A 85 15.81 49.18 -51.78
C PHE A 85 15.16 50.54 -52.01
N CYS A 86 15.04 51.30 -50.93
CA CYS A 86 14.43 52.63 -50.91
C CYS A 86 15.54 53.66 -50.69
N PHE A 87 15.65 54.66 -51.55
CA PHE A 87 16.61 55.75 -51.35
C PHE A 87 16.08 57.10 -51.78
N ALA A 88 16.53 58.14 -51.09
CA ALA A 88 16.16 59.51 -51.34
C ALA A 88 17.38 60.37 -51.62
N VAL A 89 17.19 61.28 -52.57
CA VAL A 89 18.23 62.18 -53.05
C VAL A 89 17.62 63.56 -53.25
N ARG A 90 18.39 64.60 -52.93
CA ARG A 90 18.10 65.95 -53.41
C ARG A 90 19.18 66.32 -54.42
N SER A 91 18.82 66.32 -55.71
CA SER A 91 19.71 66.75 -56.80
C SER A 91 19.33 68.17 -57.28
N PRO A 92 20.06 68.79 -58.22
CA PRO A 92 19.67 70.08 -58.80
C PRO A 92 18.26 70.05 -59.44
N ALA A 93 17.81 68.87 -59.87
CA ALA A 93 16.49 68.64 -60.44
C ALA A 93 15.37 68.45 -59.39
N GLY A 94 15.67 68.64 -58.10
CA GLY A 94 14.71 68.50 -57.00
C GLY A 94 14.95 67.27 -56.11
N GLY A 95 14.02 67.06 -55.18
CA GLY A 95 14.00 65.89 -54.30
C GLY A 95 13.32 64.70 -54.95
N LYS A 96 13.92 63.51 -54.89
CA LYS A 96 13.30 62.26 -55.36
C LYS A 96 13.47 61.12 -54.36
N LEU A 97 12.41 60.33 -54.26
CA LEU A 97 12.35 59.05 -53.54
C LEU A 97 12.22 57.93 -54.57
N HIS A 98 13.15 56.98 -54.53
CA HIS A 98 13.16 55.79 -55.36
C HIS A 98 12.87 54.55 -54.53
N ILE A 99 11.99 53.69 -55.03
CA ILE A 99 11.69 52.36 -54.47
C ILE A 99 11.87 51.35 -55.59
N ILE A 100 12.86 50.46 -55.43
CA ILE A 100 13.19 49.43 -56.40
C ILE A 100 13.33 48.08 -55.72
N GLU A 101 13.01 47.00 -56.42
CA GLU A 101 13.35 45.64 -55.97
C GLU A 101 14.80 45.33 -56.33
N VAL A 102 15.53 44.74 -55.39
CA VAL A 102 16.93 44.34 -55.56
C VAL A 102 17.04 42.82 -55.60
N GLY A 103 17.78 42.29 -56.57
CA GLY A 103 17.95 40.85 -56.78
C GLY A 103 17.02 40.27 -57.85
N GLN A 104 16.92 38.94 -57.89
CA GLN A 104 15.95 38.23 -58.74
C GLN A 104 14.69 37.92 -57.92
N PRO A 105 13.47 38.15 -58.46
CA PRO A 105 12.24 37.77 -57.79
C PRO A 105 12.21 36.26 -57.52
N ALA A 106 11.64 35.86 -56.38
CA ALA A 106 11.50 34.45 -56.04
C ALA A 106 10.62 33.70 -57.05
N THR A 107 10.86 32.40 -57.25
CA THR A 107 10.06 31.57 -58.16
C THR A 107 8.57 31.63 -57.82
N GLY A 108 7.74 32.06 -58.77
CA GLY A 108 6.29 32.23 -58.57
C GLY A 108 5.85 33.63 -58.10
N ASN A 109 6.79 34.54 -57.81
CA ASN A 109 6.49 35.93 -57.49
C ASN A 109 6.42 36.81 -58.76
N GLN A 110 5.50 37.77 -58.76
CA GLN A 110 5.51 38.91 -59.69
C GLN A 110 6.54 39.97 -59.23
N PRO A 111 7.37 40.53 -60.12
CA PRO A 111 8.36 41.55 -59.77
C PRO A 111 7.71 42.88 -59.34
N PHE A 112 8.37 43.60 -58.43
CA PHE A 112 7.95 44.93 -58.02
C PHE A 112 8.24 45.96 -59.13
N VAL A 113 7.24 46.78 -59.46
CA VAL A 113 7.41 47.84 -60.45
C VAL A 113 8.09 49.05 -59.82
N LYS A 114 9.30 49.39 -60.28
CA LYS A 114 10.08 50.56 -59.85
C LYS A 114 9.21 51.81 -59.72
N LYS A 115 9.37 52.52 -58.60
CA LYS A 115 8.71 53.80 -58.31
C LYS A 115 9.73 54.93 -58.12
N ALA A 116 9.36 56.10 -58.61
CA ALA A 116 10.04 57.36 -58.39
C ALA A 116 8.97 58.39 -58.02
N VAL A 117 9.11 59.03 -56.86
CA VAL A 117 8.16 60.01 -56.30
C VAL A 117 8.93 61.27 -55.97
N ASP A 118 8.34 62.44 -56.24
CA ASP A 118 8.98 63.70 -55.88
C ASP A 118 8.87 63.93 -54.36
N VAL A 119 9.98 64.37 -53.77
CA VAL A 119 10.06 64.75 -52.35
C VAL A 119 9.97 66.26 -52.28
N PHE A 120 8.90 66.75 -51.65
CA PHE A 120 8.65 68.18 -51.52
C PHE A 120 9.60 68.82 -50.49
N PHE A 121 10.28 69.89 -50.90
CA PHE A 121 11.05 70.76 -50.00
C PHE A 121 10.49 72.18 -50.11
N PRO A 122 10.10 72.83 -48.99
CA PRO A 122 9.57 74.19 -49.04
C PRO A 122 10.64 75.18 -49.53
N PRO A 123 10.22 76.29 -50.17
CA PRO A 123 11.14 77.28 -50.75
C PRO A 123 12.08 77.93 -49.72
N GLU A 124 11.70 77.94 -48.45
CA GLU A 124 12.49 78.43 -47.31
C GLU A 124 13.65 77.49 -46.93
N ALA A 125 13.56 76.20 -47.29
CA ALA A 125 14.52 75.15 -46.92
C ALA A 125 15.46 74.81 -48.10
N GLN A 126 16.11 75.81 -48.70
CA GLN A 126 16.92 75.63 -49.91
C GLN A 126 18.14 74.71 -49.72
N THR A 127 18.74 74.72 -48.52
CA THR A 127 19.93 73.91 -48.20
C THR A 127 19.61 72.59 -47.50
N ASP A 128 18.33 72.23 -47.39
CA ASP A 128 17.91 71.00 -46.71
C ASP A 128 18.14 69.75 -47.57
N PHE A 129 18.24 68.57 -46.98
CA PHE A 129 18.41 67.31 -47.73
C PHE A 129 18.00 66.13 -46.85
N PRO A 130 17.70 64.95 -47.42
CA PRO A 130 17.39 63.76 -46.63
C PRO A 130 18.59 63.35 -45.77
N VAL A 131 18.40 63.21 -44.46
CA VAL A 131 19.46 62.84 -43.50
C VAL A 131 19.34 61.39 -43.06
N ALA A 132 18.11 60.91 -42.85
CA ALA A 132 17.86 59.51 -42.50
C ALA A 132 16.59 58.98 -43.19
N MET A 133 16.55 57.67 -43.38
CA MET A 133 15.38 56.95 -43.89
C MET A 133 15.19 55.68 -43.06
N GLN A 134 13.95 55.33 -42.77
CA GLN A 134 13.59 54.05 -42.16
C GLN A 134 12.35 53.50 -42.83
N VAL A 135 12.31 52.19 -43.01
CA VAL A 135 11.08 51.49 -43.41
C VAL A 135 10.60 50.67 -42.22
N MET A 136 9.31 50.79 -41.93
CA MET A 136 8.54 49.93 -41.02
C MET A 136 7.65 49.04 -41.88
N GLU A 137 7.23 47.89 -41.37
CA GLU A 137 6.22 46.97 -41.94
C GLU A 137 5.12 47.67 -42.76
N LEU A 138 5.40 48.03 -44.04
CA LEU A 138 4.57 48.79 -45.00
C LEU A 138 4.64 50.34 -45.01
N TRP A 139 5.44 50.98 -44.15
CA TRP A 139 5.52 52.45 -44.03
C TRP A 139 6.95 52.99 -44.23
N LEU A 140 7.15 53.94 -45.15
CA LEU A 140 8.43 54.63 -45.32
C LEU A 140 8.44 55.92 -44.48
N LYS A 141 9.42 56.07 -43.60
CA LYS A 141 9.74 57.33 -42.89
C LYS A 141 11.04 57.91 -43.44
N MET A 142 11.07 59.21 -43.72
CA MET A 142 12.27 59.92 -44.16
C MET A 142 12.42 61.19 -43.33
N ALA A 143 13.58 61.41 -42.72
CA ALA A 143 13.89 62.61 -41.95
C ALA A 143 14.91 63.48 -42.70
N SER A 144 14.57 64.75 -42.90
CA SER A 144 15.41 65.89 -43.29
C SER A 144 15.42 66.89 -42.12
N LYS A 145 15.55 68.22 -42.35
CA LYS A 145 15.12 69.23 -41.34
C LYS A 145 13.61 69.18 -41.04
N ALA A 146 12.83 68.38 -41.79
CA ALA A 146 11.42 68.03 -41.59
C ALA A 146 11.24 66.49 -41.61
N VAL A 147 10.15 65.94 -41.08
CA VAL A 147 9.87 64.48 -41.13
C VAL A 147 8.81 64.22 -42.22
N HIS A 148 9.19 63.44 -43.22
CA HIS A 148 8.35 63.02 -44.33
C HIS A 148 7.90 61.57 -44.16
N TYR A 149 6.62 61.29 -44.44
CA TYR A 149 6.06 59.95 -44.49
C TYR A 149 5.71 59.58 -45.94
N PHE A 150 5.89 58.31 -46.32
CA PHE A 150 5.44 57.78 -47.60
C PHE A 150 4.89 56.35 -47.42
N GLU A 151 3.75 56.05 -48.02
CA GLU A 151 3.25 54.66 -48.12
C GLU A 151 3.70 54.03 -49.45
N SER A 152 4.14 52.77 -49.42
CA SER A 152 4.66 52.08 -50.60
C SER A 152 3.60 51.25 -51.34
N VAL A 153 2.56 51.87 -51.96
CA VAL A 153 1.63 51.08 -52.81
C VAL A 153 1.21 51.80 -54.12
N ARG A 154 1.12 50.99 -55.18
CA ARG A 154 0.89 51.28 -56.60
C ARG A 154 -0.52 51.82 -56.92
N LYS A 155 -0.61 53.05 -57.47
CA LYS A 155 -1.15 53.43 -58.80
C LYS A 155 -1.10 54.96 -58.99
N LYS A 156 -1.03 55.71 -57.89
CA LYS A 156 -0.55 57.09 -57.80
C LYS A 156 0.06 57.28 -56.40
N PRO A 157 1.37 57.48 -56.25
CA PRO A 157 1.92 58.01 -55.01
C PRO A 157 1.67 59.52 -55.03
N GLU A 158 0.44 59.93 -54.74
CA GLU A 158 0.18 61.32 -54.38
C GLU A 158 0.75 61.50 -52.96
N ALA A 159 1.68 62.45 -52.81
CA ALA A 159 2.48 62.64 -51.62
C ALA A 159 1.60 62.65 -50.37
N MET A 160 1.77 61.66 -49.50
CA MET A 160 0.93 61.51 -48.33
C MET A 160 1.75 61.77 -47.07
N PHE A 161 1.59 63.00 -46.59
CA PHE A 161 2.06 63.54 -45.32
C PHE A 161 3.51 64.09 -45.29
N VAL A 162 3.64 65.42 -45.29
CA VAL A 162 4.83 66.16 -44.87
C VAL A 162 4.52 66.77 -43.50
N LEU A 163 5.13 66.25 -42.44
CA LEU A 163 5.11 66.93 -41.14
C LEU A 163 6.39 67.78 -41.07
N SER A 164 6.26 69.07 -41.36
CA SER A 164 7.33 70.02 -41.04
C SER A 164 7.39 70.24 -39.53
N VAL A 165 8.07 69.34 -38.81
CA VAL A 165 8.61 69.71 -37.51
C VAL A 165 9.91 70.43 -37.79
N THR A 166 9.94 71.75 -37.62
CA THR A 166 11.16 72.55 -37.82
C THR A 166 12.11 72.28 -36.66
N VAL A 167 13.02 71.33 -36.86
CA VAL A 167 13.97 70.90 -35.84
C VAL A 167 15.33 71.55 -36.13
N TRP A 168 15.72 72.53 -35.32
CA TRP A 168 17.02 73.21 -35.45
C TRP A 168 18.15 72.23 -35.06
N LEU A 169 18.92 71.78 -36.05
CA LEU A 169 20.10 70.91 -35.93
C LEU A 169 19.86 69.57 -35.21
N LEU A 170 19.60 68.53 -36.01
CA LEU A 170 19.58 67.12 -35.59
C LEU A 170 21.01 66.58 -35.48
N TYR A 171 21.41 66.14 -34.28
CA TYR A 171 22.75 65.59 -34.03
C TYR A 171 22.79 64.06 -34.13
N PHE A 172 21.73 63.37 -33.72
CA PHE A 172 21.63 61.91 -33.73
C PHE A 172 20.20 61.48 -34.07
N ILE A 173 20.09 60.49 -34.95
CA ILE A 173 18.84 59.78 -35.22
C ILE A 173 19.06 58.34 -34.79
N VAL A 174 18.40 57.94 -33.72
CA VAL A 174 18.35 56.54 -33.27
C VAL A 174 17.02 55.98 -33.71
N VAL A 175 17.07 54.82 -34.34
CA VAL A 175 15.88 54.13 -34.83
C VAL A 175 15.77 52.83 -34.07
N GLU A 176 14.71 52.68 -33.29
CA GLU A 176 14.42 51.44 -32.56
C GLU A 176 13.05 50.91 -33.00
N ARG A 177 13.07 49.74 -33.65
CA ARG A 177 11.93 48.97 -34.20
C ARG A 177 10.99 49.77 -35.11
N THR A 178 10.22 50.71 -34.57
CA THR A 178 9.12 51.44 -35.21
C THR A 178 9.16 52.95 -34.99
N VAL A 179 10.05 53.44 -34.11
CA VAL A 179 10.09 54.83 -33.67
C VAL A 179 11.34 55.53 -34.19
N LEU A 180 11.16 56.73 -34.75
CA LEU A 180 12.26 57.62 -35.10
C LEU A 180 12.52 58.53 -33.91
N TYR A 181 13.67 58.34 -33.25
CA TYR A 181 14.15 59.22 -32.20
C TYR A 181 15.07 60.27 -32.80
N ALA A 182 14.69 61.53 -32.68
CA ALA A 182 15.41 62.69 -33.17
C ALA A 182 15.92 63.50 -31.97
N PHE A 183 17.23 63.68 -31.84
CA PHE A 183 17.78 64.57 -30.82
C PHE A 183 17.95 65.99 -31.36
N CYS A 184 17.30 66.95 -30.70
CA CYS A 184 17.36 68.37 -31.03
C CYS A 184 17.39 69.22 -29.76
N HIS A 185 18.36 70.13 -29.63
CA HIS A 185 18.47 71.08 -28.52
C HIS A 185 18.10 70.49 -27.14
N PHE A 186 18.79 69.43 -26.73
CA PHE A 186 18.58 68.75 -25.44
C PHE A 186 17.22 68.03 -25.27
N GLN A 187 16.44 67.87 -26.34
CA GLN A 187 15.18 67.12 -26.35
C GLN A 187 15.29 65.87 -27.24
N VAL A 188 14.63 64.79 -26.80
CA VAL A 188 14.44 63.56 -27.58
C VAL A 188 13.02 63.57 -28.13
N LEU A 189 12.88 63.78 -29.44
CA LEU A 189 11.61 63.71 -30.15
C LEU A 189 11.35 62.27 -30.61
N SER A 190 10.16 61.76 -30.36
CA SER A 190 9.69 60.45 -30.82
C SER A 190 8.57 60.65 -31.84
N VAL A 191 8.68 60.03 -33.02
CA VAL A 191 7.64 60.09 -34.05
C VAL A 191 7.21 58.68 -34.48
N CYS A 192 5.94 58.33 -34.23
CA CYS A 192 5.30 57.07 -34.61
C CYS A 192 4.00 57.30 -35.41
N VAL A 193 3.53 56.24 -36.10
CA VAL A 193 2.20 56.24 -36.75
C VAL A 193 1.15 55.99 -35.65
N GLU A 194 0.08 56.77 -35.66
CA GLU A 194 -1.06 56.54 -34.77
C GLU A 194 -2.04 55.57 -35.43
N GLU A 195 -2.06 54.32 -34.96
CA GLU A 195 -2.78 53.21 -35.57
C GLU A 195 -4.31 53.41 -35.56
N ASP A 196 -4.84 54.09 -34.54
CA ASP A 196 -6.29 54.27 -34.39
C ASP A 196 -6.87 55.34 -35.33
N ASN A 197 -6.07 56.34 -35.69
CA ASN A 197 -6.54 57.51 -36.44
C ASN A 197 -6.11 57.50 -37.92
N ILE A 198 -5.12 56.70 -38.30
CA ILE A 198 -4.55 56.73 -39.66
C ILE A 198 -5.58 56.36 -40.74
N VAL A 199 -6.46 55.39 -40.49
CA VAL A 199 -7.51 54.96 -41.45
C VAL A 199 -8.57 56.05 -41.59
N ASN A 200 -8.99 56.64 -40.48
CA ASN A 200 -9.95 57.74 -40.45
C ASN A 200 -9.39 58.99 -41.16
N TYR A 201 -8.12 59.32 -40.90
CA TYR A 201 -7.41 60.42 -41.54
C TYR A 201 -7.28 60.22 -43.06
N ALA A 202 -6.92 59.02 -43.51
CA ALA A 202 -6.87 58.66 -44.93
C ALA A 202 -8.25 58.78 -45.62
N THR A 203 -9.30 58.34 -44.94
CA THR A 203 -10.65 58.29 -45.50
C THR A 203 -11.30 59.68 -45.55
N ASN A 204 -11.22 60.45 -44.46
CA ASN A 204 -12.00 61.66 -44.28
C ASN A 204 -11.21 62.96 -44.50
N VAL A 205 -9.94 63.02 -44.08
CA VAL A 205 -9.10 64.24 -44.23
C VAL A 205 -8.42 64.28 -45.59
N LEU A 206 -7.83 63.15 -46.00
CA LEU A 206 -7.20 62.99 -47.32
C LEU A 206 -8.22 62.65 -48.43
N GLN A 207 -9.49 62.42 -48.06
CA GLN A 207 -10.58 62.07 -48.98
C GLN A 207 -10.26 60.88 -49.90
N ASN A 208 -9.54 59.87 -49.38
CA ASN A 208 -9.15 58.70 -50.14
C ASN A 208 -9.65 57.40 -49.46
N PRO A 209 -10.95 57.05 -49.63
CA PRO A 209 -11.56 55.89 -48.97
C PRO A 209 -10.99 54.55 -49.47
N ASP A 210 -10.54 54.48 -50.73
CA ASP A 210 -9.88 53.28 -51.27
C ASP A 210 -8.56 52.99 -50.57
N LEU A 211 -7.83 54.03 -50.17
CA LEU A 211 -6.61 53.88 -49.39
C LEU A 211 -6.91 53.43 -47.96
N GLY A 212 -7.86 54.08 -47.29
CA GLY A 212 -8.29 53.70 -45.94
C GLY A 212 -8.73 52.24 -45.86
N LEU A 213 -9.49 51.76 -46.85
CA LEU A 213 -9.92 50.35 -46.92
C LEU A 213 -8.73 49.40 -47.10
N ARG A 214 -7.76 49.73 -47.95
CA ARG A 214 -6.57 48.88 -48.16
C ARG A 214 -5.63 48.86 -46.97
N MET A 215 -5.45 50.02 -46.32
CA MET A 215 -4.69 50.13 -45.06
C MET A 215 -5.31 49.25 -43.98
N ALA A 216 -6.63 49.31 -43.82
CA ALA A 216 -7.35 48.51 -42.84
C ALA A 216 -7.27 47.01 -43.11
N ILE A 217 -7.41 46.57 -44.38
CA ILE A 217 -7.32 45.15 -44.74
C ILE A 217 -5.90 44.62 -44.54
N ARG A 218 -4.88 45.34 -45.03
CA ARG A 218 -3.50 44.82 -45.05
C ARG A 218 -2.81 44.89 -43.70
N SER A 219 -3.09 45.94 -42.93
CA SER A 219 -2.45 46.17 -41.62
C SER A 219 -3.39 45.87 -40.44
N ASN A 220 -4.59 45.32 -40.70
CA ASN A 220 -5.59 44.96 -39.69
C ASN A 220 -5.96 46.10 -38.71
N LEU A 221 -5.94 47.34 -39.22
CA LEU A 221 -6.19 48.56 -38.45
C LEU A 221 -7.70 48.79 -38.21
N ALA A 222 -8.02 49.39 -37.06
CA ALA A 222 -9.39 49.75 -36.69
C ALA A 222 -9.89 50.98 -37.49
N GLY A 223 -11.21 51.18 -37.58
CA GLY A 223 -11.82 52.34 -38.24
C GLY A 223 -12.33 52.11 -39.66
N ALA A 224 -12.26 50.88 -40.18
CA ALA A 224 -12.91 50.49 -41.43
C ALA A 224 -14.25 49.75 -41.23
N GLU A 225 -14.71 49.55 -39.98
CA GLU A 225 -15.95 48.83 -39.69
C GLU A 225 -17.14 49.40 -40.49
N GLU A 226 -17.26 50.72 -40.49
CA GLU A 226 -18.36 51.42 -41.16
C GLU A 226 -18.25 51.32 -42.69
N LEU A 227 -17.04 51.29 -43.25
CA LEU A 227 -16.81 51.12 -44.69
C LEU A 227 -17.24 49.73 -45.16
N PHE A 228 -16.93 48.68 -44.39
CA PHE A 228 -17.39 47.32 -44.67
C PHE A 228 -18.90 47.19 -44.55
N ALA A 229 -19.51 47.77 -43.51
CA ALA A 229 -20.95 47.77 -43.32
C ALA A 229 -21.70 48.49 -44.46
N ARG A 230 -21.20 49.65 -44.90
CA ARG A 230 -21.77 50.39 -46.04
C ARG A 230 -21.67 49.57 -47.33
N LYS A 231 -20.48 49.04 -47.64
CA LYS A 231 -20.26 48.20 -48.84
C LYS A 231 -21.15 46.96 -48.84
N PHE A 232 -21.29 46.29 -47.69
CA PHE A 232 -22.19 45.15 -47.52
C PHE A 232 -23.65 45.55 -47.79
N ASN A 233 -24.15 46.61 -47.15
CA ASN A 233 -25.54 47.04 -47.33
C ASN A 233 -25.82 47.47 -48.78
N THR A 234 -24.87 48.12 -49.46
CA THR A 234 -25.01 48.48 -50.89
C THR A 234 -25.13 47.24 -51.78
N LEU A 235 -24.24 46.25 -51.61
CA LEU A 235 -24.29 45.00 -52.38
C LEU A 235 -25.55 44.18 -52.07
N PHE A 236 -25.98 44.18 -50.81
CA PHE A 236 -27.19 43.49 -50.37
C PHE A 236 -28.45 44.12 -50.98
N ALA A 237 -28.53 45.47 -51.00
CA ALA A 237 -29.63 46.20 -51.65
C ALA A 237 -29.67 46.02 -53.17
N GLN A 238 -28.51 45.78 -53.80
CA GLN A 238 -28.39 45.47 -55.24
C GLN A 238 -28.78 44.03 -55.59
N GLY A 239 -29.16 43.19 -54.62
CA GLY A 239 -29.50 41.78 -54.86
C GLY A 239 -28.28 40.89 -55.17
N SER A 240 -27.06 41.42 -55.06
CA SER A 240 -25.81 40.67 -55.28
C SER A 240 -25.37 39.94 -54.01
N TYR A 241 -26.17 38.97 -53.58
CA TYR A 241 -25.99 38.27 -52.30
C TYR A 241 -24.66 37.50 -52.19
N ALA A 242 -24.15 36.92 -53.28
CA ALA A 242 -22.89 36.19 -53.29
C ALA A 242 -21.68 37.11 -53.01
N ASP A 243 -21.66 38.31 -53.58
CA ASP A 243 -20.57 39.27 -53.34
C ASP A 243 -20.73 39.98 -52.00
N ALA A 244 -21.97 40.22 -51.54
CA ALA A 244 -22.23 40.66 -50.18
C ALA A 244 -21.70 39.64 -49.14
N ALA A 245 -21.93 38.33 -49.38
CA ALA A 245 -21.39 37.27 -48.54
C ALA A 245 -19.85 37.23 -48.53
N LYS A 246 -19.19 37.43 -49.69
CA LYS A 246 -17.71 37.55 -49.73
C LYS A 246 -17.20 38.75 -48.95
N VAL A 247 -17.88 39.90 -49.00
CA VAL A 247 -17.52 41.09 -48.22
C VAL A 247 -17.69 40.83 -46.72
N ALA A 248 -18.76 40.15 -46.31
CA ALA A 248 -18.96 39.78 -44.92
C ALA A 248 -17.90 38.77 -44.43
N ALA A 249 -17.51 37.83 -45.27
CA ALA A 249 -16.51 36.81 -44.96
C ALA A 249 -15.08 37.38 -44.90
N SER A 250 -14.75 38.35 -45.77
CA SER A 250 -13.43 39.02 -45.84
C SER A 250 -13.27 40.22 -44.90
N ALA A 251 -14.29 40.56 -44.11
CA ALA A 251 -14.22 41.67 -43.18
C ALA A 251 -13.16 41.41 -42.08
N PRO A 252 -12.27 42.36 -41.79
CA PRO A 252 -11.25 42.20 -40.75
C PRO A 252 -11.91 41.96 -39.40
N LYS A 253 -11.28 41.14 -38.56
CA LYS A 253 -11.79 40.76 -37.21
C LYS A 253 -13.23 40.22 -37.19
N GLY A 254 -13.80 39.81 -38.34
CA GLY A 254 -15.15 39.25 -38.40
C GLY A 254 -16.28 40.23 -38.07
N ILE A 255 -16.09 41.54 -38.28
CA ILE A 255 -17.08 42.59 -37.94
C ILE A 255 -18.48 42.32 -38.51
N LEU A 256 -18.54 41.72 -39.70
CA LEU A 256 -19.80 41.41 -40.38
C LEU A 256 -20.27 39.96 -40.15
N ARG A 257 -19.54 39.14 -39.38
CA ARG A 257 -19.91 37.78 -39.01
C ARG A 257 -20.72 37.75 -37.71
N THR A 258 -21.82 38.50 -37.71
CA THR A 258 -22.70 38.69 -36.55
C THR A 258 -24.07 38.06 -36.77
N SER A 259 -24.83 37.89 -35.68
CA SER A 259 -26.20 37.39 -35.72
C SER A 259 -27.12 38.28 -36.57
N ASP A 260 -26.87 39.59 -36.64
CA ASP A 260 -27.65 40.52 -37.47
C ASP A 260 -27.44 40.28 -38.96
N THR A 261 -26.22 39.94 -39.40
CA THR A 261 -25.95 39.57 -40.79
C THR A 261 -26.68 38.29 -41.16
N ILE A 262 -26.69 37.30 -40.27
CA ILE A 262 -27.43 36.05 -40.46
C ILE A 262 -28.94 36.31 -40.57
N ARG A 263 -29.50 37.15 -39.69
CA ARG A 263 -30.91 37.56 -39.74
C ARG A 263 -31.26 38.27 -41.04
N LYS A 264 -30.39 39.14 -41.55
CA LYS A 264 -30.58 39.78 -42.87
C LYS A 264 -30.67 38.73 -43.97
N PHE A 265 -29.75 37.76 -44.03
CA PHE A 265 -29.82 36.67 -45.01
C PHE A 265 -31.03 35.75 -44.82
N GLN A 266 -31.47 35.52 -43.57
CA GLN A 266 -32.65 34.70 -43.25
C GLN A 266 -33.97 35.37 -43.65
N SER A 267 -34.02 36.71 -43.65
CA SER A 267 -35.20 37.49 -44.06
C SER A 267 -35.51 37.40 -45.56
N VAL A 268 -34.54 36.95 -46.38
CA VAL A 268 -34.71 36.84 -47.82
C VAL A 268 -35.27 35.47 -48.19
N PRO A 269 -36.45 35.38 -48.81
CA PRO A 269 -37.03 34.10 -49.22
C PRO A 269 -36.21 33.46 -50.35
N ALA A 270 -36.10 32.14 -50.33
CA ALA A 270 -35.41 31.39 -51.38
C ALA A 270 -36.20 31.44 -52.71
N GLN A 271 -35.54 31.85 -53.79
CA GLN A 271 -36.10 31.80 -55.14
C GLN A 271 -36.15 30.33 -55.62
N PRO A 272 -37.24 29.87 -56.27
CA PRO A 272 -37.36 28.50 -56.74
C PRO A 272 -36.27 28.18 -57.78
N GLY A 273 -35.44 27.17 -57.49
CA GLY A 273 -34.33 26.73 -58.35
C GLY A 273 -32.96 27.32 -58.00
N GLN A 274 -32.86 28.30 -57.10
CA GLN A 274 -31.59 28.80 -56.58
C GLN A 274 -31.38 28.40 -55.11
N ALA A 275 -30.13 28.14 -54.73
CA ALA A 275 -29.78 27.92 -53.33
C ALA A 275 -30.14 29.15 -52.50
N SER A 276 -30.73 28.94 -51.31
CA SER A 276 -31.08 30.02 -50.39
C SER A 276 -29.89 30.96 -50.16
N PRO A 277 -30.05 32.30 -50.17
CA PRO A 277 -28.99 33.25 -49.89
C PRO A 277 -28.25 32.96 -48.58
N LEU A 278 -28.96 32.44 -47.57
CA LEU A 278 -28.37 32.01 -46.30
C LEU A 278 -27.43 30.80 -46.47
N LEU A 279 -27.80 29.83 -47.30
CA LEU A 279 -26.97 28.67 -47.59
C LEU A 279 -25.72 29.06 -48.41
N GLN A 280 -25.86 30.02 -49.32
CA GLN A 280 -24.73 30.59 -50.08
C GLN A 280 -23.75 31.31 -49.14
N TYR A 281 -24.26 32.08 -48.17
CA TYR A 281 -23.44 32.73 -47.15
C TYR A 281 -22.63 31.71 -46.34
N PHE A 282 -23.27 30.66 -45.80
CA PHE A 282 -22.55 29.62 -45.06
C PHE A 282 -21.58 28.82 -45.93
N GLY A 283 -21.91 28.55 -47.20
CA GLY A 283 -21.00 27.89 -48.14
C GLY A 283 -19.70 28.66 -48.34
N ILE A 284 -19.79 29.97 -48.60
CA ILE A 284 -18.62 30.84 -48.76
C ILE A 284 -17.80 30.91 -47.47
N LEU A 285 -18.45 30.97 -46.31
CA LEU A 285 -17.75 30.97 -45.03
C LEU A 285 -17.03 29.65 -44.75
N LEU A 286 -17.65 28.51 -45.05
CA LEU A 286 -17.05 27.18 -44.88
C LEU A 286 -15.82 26.96 -45.79
N ASP A 287 -15.78 27.64 -46.94
CA ASP A 287 -14.62 27.65 -47.84
C ASP A 287 -13.49 28.55 -47.33
N GLN A 288 -13.82 29.62 -46.58
CA GLN A 288 -12.82 30.53 -46.02
C GLN A 288 -12.26 30.10 -44.67
N GLY A 289 -13.05 29.40 -43.83
CA GLY A 289 -12.58 28.93 -42.52
C GLY A 289 -13.67 28.37 -41.61
N GLN A 290 -13.38 28.35 -40.31
CA GLN A 290 -14.27 27.82 -39.27
C GLN A 290 -15.45 28.79 -39.01
N LEU A 291 -16.66 28.24 -38.90
CA LEU A 291 -17.87 28.96 -38.51
C LEU A 291 -17.87 29.25 -37.00
N ASN A 292 -18.43 30.39 -36.59
CA ASN A 292 -18.57 30.74 -35.19
C ASN A 292 -19.73 29.97 -34.51
N LYS A 293 -19.89 30.12 -33.19
CA LYS A 293 -20.96 29.45 -32.41
C LYS A 293 -22.37 29.67 -32.99
N PHE A 294 -22.72 30.91 -33.31
CA PHE A 294 -24.05 31.27 -33.80
C PHE A 294 -24.30 30.78 -35.23
N GLU A 295 -23.30 30.91 -36.11
CA GLU A 295 -23.32 30.41 -37.48
C GLU A 295 -23.46 28.89 -37.51
N SER A 296 -22.72 28.19 -36.64
CA SER A 296 -22.79 26.73 -36.50
C SER A 296 -24.18 26.27 -36.06
N LEU A 297 -24.81 26.95 -35.11
CA LEU A 297 -26.18 26.68 -34.66
C LEU A 297 -27.22 26.88 -35.76
N GLU A 298 -27.20 28.03 -36.42
CA GLU A 298 -28.18 28.36 -37.48
C GLU A 298 -27.99 27.52 -38.73
N LEU A 299 -26.77 27.05 -39.03
CA LEU A 299 -26.52 26.06 -40.08
C LEU A 299 -27.05 24.68 -39.70
N CYS A 300 -26.85 24.24 -38.45
CA CYS A 300 -27.19 22.88 -38.03
C CYS A 300 -28.70 22.67 -37.82
N ARG A 301 -29.46 23.69 -37.41
CA ARG A 301 -30.93 23.62 -37.24
C ARG A 301 -31.67 23.05 -38.47
N PRO A 302 -31.57 23.64 -39.67
CA PRO A 302 -32.26 23.13 -40.85
C PRO A 302 -31.72 21.77 -41.30
N VAL A 303 -30.43 21.50 -41.13
CA VAL A 303 -29.79 20.23 -41.51
C VAL A 303 -30.31 19.07 -40.65
N LEU A 304 -30.49 19.30 -39.35
CA LEU A 304 -31.05 18.32 -38.42
C LEU A 304 -32.56 18.09 -38.67
N GLN A 305 -33.34 19.15 -38.95
CA GLN A 305 -34.75 19.01 -39.33
C GLN A 305 -34.94 18.19 -40.62
N GLN A 306 -34.00 18.29 -41.57
CA GLN A 306 -34.01 17.51 -42.80
C GLN A 306 -33.42 16.10 -42.63
N GLY A 307 -33.00 15.70 -41.42
CA GLY A 307 -32.42 14.38 -41.14
C GLY A 307 -31.05 14.12 -41.77
N ARG A 308 -30.36 15.16 -42.28
CA ARG A 308 -29.10 15.03 -43.02
C ARG A 308 -27.87 15.00 -42.09
N LYS A 309 -27.87 14.09 -41.12
CA LYS A 309 -26.82 14.02 -40.08
C LYS A 309 -25.40 13.76 -40.61
N GLN A 310 -25.25 13.12 -41.77
CA GLN A 310 -23.96 12.86 -42.41
C GLN A 310 -23.18 14.14 -42.74
N LEU A 311 -23.88 15.25 -43.01
CA LEU A 311 -23.23 16.54 -43.27
C LEU A 311 -22.59 17.11 -42.01
N LEU A 312 -23.27 16.99 -40.86
CA LEU A 312 -22.71 17.37 -39.56
C LEU A 312 -21.47 16.54 -39.22
N GLU A 313 -21.52 15.22 -39.43
CA GLU A 313 -20.36 14.34 -39.21
C GLU A 313 -19.15 14.77 -40.05
N LYS A 314 -19.38 15.14 -41.31
CA LYS A 314 -18.32 15.64 -42.20
C LYS A 314 -17.74 16.96 -41.68
N TRP A 315 -18.60 17.93 -41.34
CA TRP A 315 -18.14 19.24 -40.86
C TRP A 315 -17.44 19.18 -39.51
N LEU A 316 -17.86 18.28 -38.61
CA LEU A 316 -17.19 18.03 -37.33
C LEU A 316 -15.84 17.32 -37.48
N LYS A 317 -15.66 16.49 -38.52
CA LYS A 317 -14.37 15.86 -38.84
C LYS A 317 -13.39 16.83 -39.51
N GLU A 318 -13.90 17.78 -40.29
CA GLU A 318 -13.11 18.82 -40.95
C GLU A 318 -12.84 20.04 -40.05
N ASP A 319 -13.23 20.00 -38.76
CA ASP A 319 -13.15 21.11 -37.78
C ASP A 319 -13.70 22.45 -38.29
N LYS A 320 -14.76 22.38 -39.12
CA LYS A 320 -15.38 23.56 -39.76
C LYS A 320 -16.41 24.28 -38.89
N LEU A 321 -16.83 23.67 -37.78
CA LEU A 321 -17.84 24.22 -36.88
C LEU A 321 -17.21 24.54 -35.52
N GLU A 322 -17.55 25.69 -34.95
CA GLU A 322 -17.29 25.98 -33.55
C GLU A 322 -18.39 25.32 -32.70
N CYS A 323 -17.99 24.37 -31.86
CA CYS A 323 -18.91 23.60 -31.04
C CYS A 323 -19.29 24.36 -29.76
N SER A 324 -20.57 24.31 -29.39
CA SER A 324 -21.11 24.92 -28.16
C SER A 324 -22.03 23.94 -27.41
N GLU A 325 -22.37 24.27 -26.16
CA GLU A 325 -23.34 23.50 -25.38
C GLU A 325 -24.70 23.40 -26.09
N GLU A 326 -25.22 24.54 -26.55
CA GLU A 326 -26.50 24.65 -27.26
C GLU A 326 -26.52 23.79 -28.52
N LEU A 327 -25.39 23.70 -29.24
CA LEU A 327 -25.27 22.86 -30.42
C LEU A 327 -25.32 21.38 -30.03
N GLY A 328 -24.65 21.01 -28.94
CA GLY A 328 -24.70 19.66 -28.40
C GLY A 328 -26.11 19.26 -27.96
N ASP A 329 -26.84 20.14 -27.28
CA ASP A 329 -28.22 19.89 -26.84
C ASP A 329 -29.17 19.70 -28.04
N LEU A 330 -28.99 20.52 -29.09
CA LEU A 330 -29.75 20.39 -30.32
C LEU A 330 -29.47 19.04 -31.01
N VAL A 331 -28.20 18.65 -31.12
CA VAL A 331 -27.80 17.38 -31.74
C VAL A 331 -28.23 16.18 -30.91
N LYS A 332 -28.27 16.29 -29.58
CA LYS A 332 -28.68 15.22 -28.65
C LYS A 332 -30.10 14.72 -28.92
N THR A 333 -31.00 15.60 -29.37
CA THR A 333 -32.38 15.22 -29.74
C THR A 333 -32.45 14.25 -30.92
N ALA A 334 -31.44 14.28 -31.80
CA ALA A 334 -31.36 13.43 -32.98
C ALA A 334 -30.43 12.22 -32.78
N ASP A 335 -29.25 12.43 -32.20
CA ASP A 335 -28.25 11.38 -31.99
C ASP A 335 -27.36 11.68 -30.75
N PRO A 336 -27.50 10.93 -29.65
CA PRO A 336 -26.72 11.15 -28.43
C PRO A 336 -25.23 10.84 -28.60
N THR A 337 -24.85 9.98 -29.56
CA THR A 337 -23.44 9.64 -29.82
C THR A 337 -22.73 10.76 -30.57
N LEU A 338 -23.43 11.40 -31.52
CA LEU A 338 -22.90 12.58 -32.22
C LEU A 338 -22.81 13.77 -31.26
N ALA A 339 -23.80 13.94 -30.38
CA ALA A 339 -23.80 14.99 -29.36
C ALA A 339 -22.59 14.91 -28.43
N LEU A 340 -22.18 13.69 -28.02
CA LEU A 340 -20.95 13.49 -27.24
C LEU A 340 -19.72 14.09 -27.96
N SER A 341 -19.62 13.90 -29.28
CA SER A 341 -18.51 14.45 -30.07
C SER A 341 -18.53 15.98 -30.17
N VAL A 342 -19.72 16.58 -30.10
CA VAL A 342 -19.92 18.04 -30.06
C VAL A 342 -19.54 18.57 -28.67
N TYR A 343 -20.02 17.95 -27.59
CA TYR A 343 -19.70 18.37 -26.22
C TYR A 343 -18.20 18.26 -25.90
N LEU A 344 -17.54 17.21 -26.41
CA LEU A 344 -16.09 17.05 -26.27
C LEU A 344 -15.31 18.20 -26.90
N ARG A 345 -15.74 18.66 -28.09
CA ARG A 345 -15.13 19.82 -28.78
C ARG A 345 -15.54 21.16 -28.17
N ALA A 346 -16.76 21.25 -27.61
CA ALA A 346 -17.27 22.43 -26.93
C ALA A 346 -16.65 22.66 -25.54
N ASN A 347 -15.86 21.70 -25.04
CA ASN A 347 -15.24 21.72 -23.72
C ASN A 347 -16.26 21.95 -22.58
N VAL A 348 -17.36 21.18 -22.58
CA VAL A 348 -18.41 21.24 -21.54
C VAL A 348 -18.41 19.94 -20.74
N PRO A 349 -17.62 19.83 -19.65
CA PRO A 349 -17.37 18.56 -18.99
C PRO A 349 -18.64 17.91 -18.41
N ASN A 350 -19.56 18.72 -17.88
CA ASN A 350 -20.79 18.25 -17.22
C ASN A 350 -21.65 17.41 -18.17
N LYS A 351 -21.86 17.93 -19.38
CA LYS A 351 -22.68 17.28 -20.42
C LYS A 351 -21.95 16.09 -21.05
N VAL A 352 -20.63 16.15 -21.20
CA VAL A 352 -19.82 15.00 -21.65
C VAL A 352 -19.98 13.83 -20.68
N ILE A 353 -19.84 14.09 -19.39
CA ILE A 353 -19.96 13.07 -18.33
C ILE A 353 -21.39 12.51 -18.28
N GLN A 354 -22.40 13.37 -18.38
CA GLN A 354 -23.79 12.95 -18.45
C GLN A 354 -24.05 12.05 -19.67
N CYS A 355 -23.53 12.40 -20.85
CA CYS A 355 -23.64 11.56 -22.05
C CYS A 355 -22.88 10.23 -21.91
N PHE A 356 -21.72 10.21 -21.28
CA PHE A 356 -21.02 8.95 -20.98
C PHE A 356 -21.82 8.06 -20.01
N ALA A 357 -22.48 8.67 -19.01
CA ALA A 357 -23.35 7.94 -18.08
C ALA A 357 -24.59 7.36 -18.78
N GLU A 358 -25.25 8.15 -19.64
CA GLU A 358 -26.41 7.72 -20.43
C GLU A 358 -26.05 6.61 -21.45
N THR A 359 -24.83 6.65 -22.01
CA THR A 359 -24.33 5.63 -22.96
C THR A 359 -23.68 4.41 -22.29
N GLY A 360 -23.63 4.37 -20.95
CA GLY A 360 -23.07 3.26 -20.18
C GLY A 360 -21.53 3.14 -20.22
N GLN A 361 -20.81 4.17 -20.68
CA GLN A 361 -19.35 4.16 -20.84
C GLN A 361 -18.63 4.72 -19.60
N PHE A 362 -18.90 4.16 -18.42
CA PHE A 362 -18.44 4.69 -17.13
C PHE A 362 -16.92 4.76 -16.97
N GLN A 363 -16.17 3.81 -17.55
CA GLN A 363 -14.70 3.83 -17.51
C GLN A 363 -14.11 5.09 -18.14
N LYS A 364 -14.74 5.63 -19.19
CA LYS A 364 -14.27 6.84 -19.88
C LYS A 364 -14.55 8.11 -19.09
N ILE A 365 -15.51 8.10 -18.15
CA ILE A 365 -15.84 9.25 -17.31
C ILE A 365 -14.63 9.65 -16.47
N VAL A 366 -14.01 8.68 -15.77
CA VAL A 366 -12.86 8.92 -14.90
C VAL A 366 -11.66 9.41 -15.71
N LEU A 367 -11.39 8.77 -16.85
CA LEU A 367 -10.28 9.15 -17.74
C LEU A 367 -10.46 10.57 -18.30
N TYR A 368 -11.68 10.92 -18.71
CA TYR A 368 -11.99 12.24 -19.22
C TYR A 368 -11.85 13.30 -18.13
N ALA A 369 -12.48 13.09 -16.97
CA ALA A 369 -12.44 13.99 -15.82
C ALA A 369 -10.99 14.32 -15.39
N LYS A 370 -10.12 13.31 -15.31
CA LYS A 370 -8.69 13.49 -15.03
C LYS A 370 -7.98 14.29 -16.12
N LYS A 371 -8.25 13.99 -17.39
CA LYS A 371 -7.63 14.67 -18.53
C LYS A 371 -7.98 16.17 -18.61
N VAL A 372 -9.23 16.52 -18.28
CA VAL A 372 -9.68 17.94 -18.28
C VAL A 372 -9.53 18.63 -16.93
N GLY A 373 -9.15 17.92 -15.86
CA GLY A 373 -9.05 18.46 -14.52
C GLY A 373 -10.39 18.88 -13.92
N TYR A 374 -11.49 18.23 -14.32
CA TYR A 374 -12.84 18.53 -13.84
C TYR A 374 -13.27 17.52 -12.77
N THR A 375 -13.78 18.01 -11.64
CA THR A 375 -14.27 17.18 -10.52
C THR A 375 -15.79 17.17 -10.47
N PRO A 376 -16.47 16.16 -11.06
CA PRO A 376 -17.92 16.00 -10.94
C PRO A 376 -18.33 15.57 -9.53
N ASP A 377 -19.64 15.64 -9.25
CA ASP A 377 -20.23 14.93 -8.10
C ASP A 377 -20.21 13.42 -8.35
N TRP A 378 -19.14 12.78 -7.90
CA TRP A 378 -18.92 11.34 -8.05
C TRP A 378 -19.99 10.48 -7.37
N ILE A 379 -20.57 10.94 -6.26
CA ILE A 379 -21.56 10.18 -5.49
C ILE A 379 -22.90 10.20 -6.21
N PHE A 380 -23.29 11.34 -6.77
CA PHE A 380 -24.48 11.42 -7.62
C PHE A 380 -24.37 10.50 -8.85
N LEU A 381 -23.20 10.52 -9.51
CA LEU A 381 -22.93 9.62 -10.64
C LEU A 381 -23.00 8.15 -10.21
N LEU A 382 -22.36 7.81 -9.10
CA LEU A 382 -22.37 6.45 -8.55
C LEU A 382 -23.80 5.97 -8.26
N ARG A 383 -24.63 6.80 -7.62
CA ARG A 383 -26.06 6.48 -7.40
C ARG A 383 -26.80 6.23 -8.71
N SER A 384 -26.49 7.00 -9.76
CA SER A 384 -27.06 6.77 -11.09
C SER A 384 -26.60 5.44 -11.70
N VAL A 385 -25.30 5.11 -11.58
CA VAL A 385 -24.75 3.83 -12.08
C VAL A 385 -25.39 2.65 -11.35
N MET A 386 -25.48 2.72 -10.02
CA MET A 386 -26.02 1.65 -9.17
C MET A 386 -27.48 1.32 -9.50
N ARG A 387 -28.28 2.31 -9.92
CA ARG A 387 -29.67 2.09 -10.38
C ARG A 387 -29.75 1.36 -11.71
N VAL A 388 -28.76 1.55 -12.59
CA VAL A 388 -28.74 0.94 -13.93
C VAL A 388 -28.11 -0.46 -13.87
N SER A 389 -26.94 -0.58 -13.24
CA SER A 389 -26.22 -1.84 -13.12
C SER A 389 -25.33 -1.85 -11.85
N PRO A 390 -25.63 -2.72 -10.87
CA PRO A 390 -24.81 -2.92 -9.68
C PRO A 390 -23.37 -3.37 -9.97
N GLU A 391 -23.16 -4.22 -10.99
CA GLU A 391 -21.82 -4.72 -11.35
C GLU A 391 -20.93 -3.61 -11.91
N GLN A 392 -21.48 -2.75 -12.78
CA GLN A 392 -20.75 -1.60 -13.29
C GLN A 392 -20.52 -0.56 -12.19
N GLY A 393 -21.44 -0.45 -11.23
CA GLY A 393 -21.27 0.36 -10.03
C GLY A 393 -20.08 -0.08 -9.18
N LEU A 394 -19.85 -1.39 -9.04
CA LEU A 394 -18.67 -1.93 -8.35
C LEU A 394 -17.37 -1.54 -9.04
N GLN A 395 -17.27 -1.76 -10.36
CA GLN A 395 -16.08 -1.38 -11.14
C GLN A 395 -15.83 0.14 -11.08
N PHE A 396 -16.89 0.94 -11.17
CA PHE A 396 -16.78 2.39 -11.08
C PHE A 396 -16.31 2.85 -9.68
N SER A 397 -16.81 2.21 -8.62
CA SER A 397 -16.35 2.45 -7.23
C SER A 397 -14.87 2.13 -7.05
N GLN A 398 -14.39 1.02 -7.61
CA GLN A 398 -12.97 0.66 -7.56
C GLN A 398 -12.11 1.71 -8.26
N MET A 399 -12.51 2.18 -9.45
CA MET A 399 -11.78 3.22 -10.18
C MET A 399 -11.71 4.57 -9.45
N LEU A 400 -12.70 4.88 -8.60
CA LEU A 400 -12.74 6.11 -7.80
C LEU A 400 -11.69 6.13 -6.68
N VAL A 401 -11.25 4.95 -6.22
CA VAL A 401 -10.38 4.78 -5.04
C VAL A 401 -9.00 4.21 -5.40
N GLN A 402 -8.78 3.85 -6.67
CA GLN A 402 -7.55 3.18 -7.12
C GLN A 402 -6.29 4.06 -7.07
N ASP A 403 -6.42 5.38 -7.15
CA ASP A 403 -5.31 6.34 -7.12
C ASP A 403 -4.89 6.70 -5.69
N GLU A 404 -3.67 7.22 -5.50
CA GLU A 404 -3.15 7.65 -4.18
C GLU A 404 -4.04 8.70 -3.50
N GLU A 405 -4.67 9.57 -4.29
CA GLU A 405 -5.72 10.47 -3.85
C GLU A 405 -7.09 9.94 -4.31
N PRO A 406 -7.93 9.43 -3.39
CA PRO A 406 -9.26 8.94 -3.74
C PRO A 406 -10.14 10.09 -4.23
N LEU A 407 -10.75 9.90 -5.39
CA LEU A 407 -11.62 10.90 -6.03
C LEU A 407 -12.94 11.11 -5.27
N ALA A 408 -13.35 10.12 -4.47
CA ALA A 408 -14.56 10.15 -3.67
C ALA A 408 -14.31 9.55 -2.28
N ASN A 409 -15.09 10.01 -1.31
CA ASN A 409 -14.98 9.52 0.07
C ASN A 409 -15.49 8.07 0.17
N ILE A 410 -14.64 7.15 0.64
CA ILE A 410 -14.97 5.74 0.77
C ILE A 410 -16.21 5.51 1.63
N ASN A 411 -16.42 6.31 2.69
CA ASN A 411 -17.61 6.18 3.54
C ASN A 411 -18.90 6.43 2.74
N GLN A 412 -18.91 7.46 1.89
CA GLN A 412 -20.09 7.79 1.07
C GLN A 412 -20.35 6.72 0.01
N ILE A 413 -19.30 6.11 -0.55
CA ILE A 413 -19.43 4.98 -1.48
C ILE A 413 -20.07 3.79 -0.77
N VAL A 414 -19.59 3.45 0.43
CA VAL A 414 -20.17 2.38 1.26
C VAL A 414 -21.63 2.66 1.59
N ASP A 415 -21.98 3.89 1.95
CA ASP A 415 -23.37 4.29 2.21
C ASP A 415 -24.26 4.03 0.99
N VAL A 416 -23.79 4.34 -0.23
CA VAL A 416 -24.52 4.07 -1.48
C VAL A 416 -24.69 2.57 -1.75
N PHE A 417 -23.72 1.73 -1.42
CA PHE A 417 -23.90 0.27 -1.50
C PHE A 417 -24.94 -0.24 -0.50
N MET A 418 -24.91 0.30 0.73
CA MET A 418 -25.85 -0.07 1.80
C MET A 418 -27.27 0.39 1.51
N GLU A 419 -27.46 1.60 0.94
CA GLU A 419 -28.75 2.11 0.47
C GLU A 419 -29.43 1.14 -0.51
N ASN A 420 -28.64 0.44 -1.34
CA ASN A 420 -29.13 -0.51 -2.34
C ASN A 420 -29.10 -1.98 -1.86
N SER A 421 -28.79 -2.23 -0.58
CA SER A 421 -28.66 -3.59 0.01
C SER A 421 -27.64 -4.50 -0.71
N LEU A 422 -26.62 -3.92 -1.35
CA LEU A 422 -25.59 -4.63 -2.13
C LEU A 422 -24.39 -5.04 -1.25
N ILE A 423 -24.65 -5.88 -0.25
CA ILE A 423 -23.68 -6.23 0.80
C ILE A 423 -22.47 -6.99 0.25
N GLN A 424 -22.68 -7.96 -0.64
CA GLN A 424 -21.58 -8.77 -1.21
C GLN A 424 -20.63 -7.91 -2.07
N GLN A 425 -21.19 -7.00 -2.87
CA GLN A 425 -20.41 -6.08 -3.69
C GLN A 425 -19.70 -5.03 -2.82
N CYS A 426 -20.35 -4.57 -1.75
CA CYS A 426 -19.72 -3.69 -0.75
C CYS A 426 -18.51 -4.36 -0.09
N THR A 427 -18.66 -5.62 0.31
CA THR A 427 -17.57 -6.42 0.91
C THR A 427 -16.41 -6.58 -0.08
N SER A 428 -16.67 -6.94 -1.34
CA SER A 428 -15.60 -7.08 -2.33
C SER A 428 -14.89 -5.74 -2.64
N PHE A 429 -15.63 -4.64 -2.70
CA PHE A 429 -15.08 -3.30 -2.83
C PHE A 429 -14.17 -2.94 -1.65
N LEU A 430 -14.65 -3.10 -0.42
CA LEU A 430 -13.90 -2.76 0.79
C LEU A 430 -12.66 -3.66 0.98
N LEU A 431 -12.73 -4.93 0.60
CA LEU A 431 -11.56 -5.82 0.65
C LEU A 431 -10.43 -5.36 -0.29
N ASP A 432 -10.76 -4.88 -1.49
CA ASP A 432 -9.76 -4.33 -2.42
C ASP A 432 -9.28 -2.93 -2.01
N ALA A 433 -10.18 -2.09 -1.48
CA ALA A 433 -9.84 -0.75 -1.01
C ALA A 433 -8.94 -0.78 0.24
N LEU A 434 -9.20 -1.68 1.18
CA LEU A 434 -8.49 -1.78 2.46
C LEU A 434 -7.26 -2.71 2.42
N LYS A 435 -6.88 -3.25 1.26
CA LYS A 435 -5.79 -4.24 1.13
C LYS A 435 -4.43 -3.79 1.70
N ASN A 436 -4.22 -2.47 1.80
CA ASN A 436 -2.99 -1.89 2.34
C ASN A 436 -3.00 -1.78 3.87
N ASN A 437 -4.08 -2.17 4.54
CA ASN A 437 -4.24 -2.23 6.00
C ASN A 437 -3.74 -0.96 6.72
N ARG A 438 -4.20 0.22 6.28
CA ARG A 438 -3.73 1.50 6.83
C ARG A 438 -4.41 1.82 8.17
N PRO A 439 -3.69 2.39 9.16
CA PRO A 439 -4.29 2.78 10.44
C PRO A 439 -5.41 3.82 10.32
N ALA A 440 -5.31 4.74 9.36
CA ALA A 440 -6.30 5.80 9.10
C ALA A 440 -7.67 5.25 8.63
N GLU A 441 -7.70 4.00 8.18
CA GLU A 441 -8.89 3.33 7.66
C GLU A 441 -9.48 2.34 8.68
N GLY A 442 -9.02 2.37 9.94
CA GLY A 442 -9.46 1.45 10.98
C GLY A 442 -10.98 1.43 11.20
N HIS A 443 -11.65 2.60 11.11
CA HIS A 443 -13.11 2.66 11.22
C HIS A 443 -13.83 1.97 10.05
N LEU A 444 -13.26 1.99 8.84
CA LEU A 444 -13.78 1.26 7.68
C LEU A 444 -13.59 -0.25 7.84
N GLN A 445 -12.47 -0.68 8.44
CA GLN A 445 -12.24 -2.09 8.79
C GLN A 445 -13.30 -2.57 9.80
N THR A 446 -13.57 -1.79 10.85
CA THR A 446 -14.66 -2.09 11.81
C THR A 446 -16.00 -2.21 11.10
N ARG A 447 -16.33 -1.25 10.22
CA ARG A 447 -17.60 -1.23 9.50
C ARG A 447 -17.76 -2.41 8.53
N LEU A 448 -16.69 -2.81 7.85
CA LEU A 448 -16.65 -4.00 6.99
C LEU A 448 -17.00 -5.25 7.79
N LEU A 449 -16.34 -5.42 8.94
CA LEU A 449 -16.53 -6.58 9.81
C LEU A 449 -17.93 -6.57 10.45
N GLU A 450 -18.39 -5.43 10.94
CA GLU A 450 -19.72 -5.26 11.52
C GLU A 450 -20.83 -5.65 10.52
N MET A 451 -20.78 -5.10 9.31
CA MET A 451 -21.74 -5.41 8.25
C MET A 451 -21.77 -6.91 7.94
N ASN A 452 -20.60 -7.54 7.79
CA ASN A 452 -20.53 -8.97 7.50
C ASN A 452 -20.94 -9.82 8.72
N LEU A 453 -20.63 -9.43 9.95
CA LEU A 453 -21.07 -10.18 11.15
C LEU A 453 -22.59 -10.15 11.34
N ILE A 454 -23.26 -9.08 10.91
CA ILE A 454 -24.72 -8.97 10.97
C ILE A 454 -25.39 -9.77 9.85
N HIS A 455 -24.89 -9.68 8.62
CA HIS A 455 -25.58 -10.18 7.43
C HIS A 455 -25.01 -11.49 6.86
N ALA A 456 -23.70 -11.75 7.03
CA ALA A 456 -23.00 -12.90 6.48
C ALA A 456 -21.84 -13.39 7.39
N PRO A 457 -22.13 -13.99 8.57
CA PRO A 457 -21.11 -14.34 9.56
C PRO A 457 -19.98 -15.22 9.03
N GLN A 458 -20.26 -16.12 8.08
CA GLN A 458 -19.26 -16.99 7.45
C GLN A 458 -18.17 -16.21 6.70
N VAL A 459 -18.55 -15.10 6.05
CA VAL A 459 -17.61 -14.23 5.34
C VAL A 459 -16.75 -13.47 6.34
N ALA A 460 -17.34 -12.98 7.44
CA ALA A 460 -16.59 -12.34 8.52
C ALA A 460 -15.58 -13.30 9.18
N ASP A 461 -15.97 -14.56 9.43
CA ASP A 461 -15.06 -15.58 9.97
C ASP A 461 -13.86 -15.82 9.04
N ALA A 462 -14.09 -15.93 7.73
CA ALA A 462 -13.01 -16.07 6.76
C ALA A 462 -12.09 -14.84 6.71
N ILE A 463 -12.64 -13.63 6.81
CA ILE A 463 -11.87 -12.39 6.83
C ILE A 463 -10.97 -12.33 8.07
N LEU A 464 -11.53 -12.62 9.25
CA LEU A 464 -10.81 -12.63 10.53
C LEU A 464 -9.76 -13.75 10.59
N GLY A 465 -10.11 -14.95 10.11
CA GLY A 465 -9.20 -16.10 10.06
C GLY A 465 -7.99 -15.88 9.17
N ASN A 466 -8.13 -15.12 8.08
CA ASN A 466 -7.02 -14.75 7.19
C ASN A 466 -6.14 -13.61 7.73
N GLN A 467 -6.49 -13.01 8.87
CA GLN A 467 -5.73 -11.92 9.51
C GLN A 467 -5.44 -10.73 8.57
N MET A 468 -6.37 -10.41 7.67
CA MET A 468 -6.14 -9.38 6.63
C MET A 468 -6.08 -7.95 7.19
N PHE A 469 -6.61 -7.72 8.39
CA PHE A 469 -6.75 -6.39 8.99
C PHE A 469 -6.29 -6.38 10.44
N THR A 470 -5.75 -5.25 10.93
CA THR A 470 -5.22 -5.14 12.30
C THR A 470 -5.72 -3.94 13.10
N HIS A 471 -6.36 -2.96 12.47
CA HIS A 471 -6.65 -1.64 13.05
C HIS A 471 -8.13 -1.39 13.39
N TYR A 472 -8.99 -2.40 13.28
CA TYR A 472 -10.40 -2.33 13.66
C TYR A 472 -10.60 -2.31 15.19
N ASP A 473 -11.80 -1.90 15.62
CA ASP A 473 -12.22 -1.91 17.02
C ASP A 473 -12.45 -3.36 17.49
N ARG A 474 -11.43 -3.92 18.15
CA ARG A 474 -11.44 -5.30 18.62
C ARG A 474 -12.55 -5.59 19.64
N ALA A 475 -12.83 -4.66 20.54
CA ALA A 475 -13.83 -4.86 21.58
C ALA A 475 -15.25 -4.92 20.99
N HIS A 476 -15.55 -4.01 20.06
CA HIS A 476 -16.83 -4.01 19.37
C HIS A 476 -17.03 -5.27 18.51
N ILE A 477 -16.01 -5.64 17.72
CA ILE A 477 -16.06 -6.83 16.86
C ILE A 477 -16.18 -8.12 17.70
N ALA A 478 -15.49 -8.23 18.84
CA ALA A 478 -15.61 -9.39 19.72
C ALA A 478 -17.06 -9.63 20.18
N GLN A 479 -17.76 -8.57 20.59
CA GLN A 479 -19.17 -8.66 21.00
C GLN A 479 -20.10 -9.09 19.85
N LEU A 480 -19.82 -8.62 18.63
CA LEU A 480 -20.58 -9.01 17.45
C LEU A 480 -20.29 -10.47 17.04
N CYS A 481 -19.03 -10.92 17.14
CA CYS A 481 -18.67 -12.32 16.95
C CYS A 481 -19.40 -13.25 17.92
N GLU A 482 -19.51 -12.87 19.20
CA GLU A 482 -20.28 -13.63 20.20
C GLU A 482 -21.76 -13.72 19.82
N LYS A 483 -22.38 -12.60 19.42
CA LYS A 483 -23.79 -12.57 18.96
C LYS A 483 -24.01 -13.40 17.68
N ALA A 484 -23.02 -13.45 16.81
CA ALA A 484 -23.05 -14.23 15.57
C ALA A 484 -22.75 -15.73 15.78
N GLY A 485 -22.45 -16.16 17.01
CA GLY A 485 -22.11 -17.55 17.33
C GLY A 485 -20.67 -17.95 17.03
N LEU A 486 -19.80 -17.01 16.64
CA LEU A 486 -18.39 -17.22 16.33
C LEU A 486 -17.52 -17.05 17.59
N LEU A 487 -17.73 -17.94 18.57
CA LEU A 487 -17.08 -17.82 19.89
C LEU A 487 -15.55 -17.90 19.86
N GLN A 488 -14.97 -18.68 18.92
CA GLN A 488 -13.51 -18.76 18.77
C GLN A 488 -12.91 -17.38 18.42
N ARG A 489 -13.51 -16.69 17.43
CA ARG A 489 -13.07 -15.35 17.00
C ARG A 489 -13.34 -14.29 18.07
N ALA A 490 -14.45 -14.41 18.81
CA ALA A 490 -14.72 -13.52 19.93
C ALA A 490 -13.62 -13.62 21.00
N LEU A 491 -13.20 -14.84 21.36
CA LEU A 491 -12.14 -15.08 22.34
C LEU A 491 -10.77 -14.55 21.91
N GLU A 492 -10.42 -14.61 20.61
CA GLU A 492 -9.18 -14.00 20.09
C GLU A 492 -9.13 -12.47 20.22
N HIS A 493 -10.28 -11.83 20.39
CA HIS A 493 -10.40 -10.37 20.40
C HIS A 493 -10.77 -9.80 21.76
N TYR A 494 -11.26 -10.61 22.68
CA TYR A 494 -11.48 -10.19 24.05
C TYR A 494 -10.15 -9.94 24.76
N THR A 495 -10.06 -8.77 25.40
CA THR A 495 -8.94 -8.38 26.26
C THR A 495 -9.32 -8.38 27.74
N ASP A 496 -10.61 -8.29 28.05
CA ASP A 496 -11.11 -8.30 29.43
C ASP A 496 -11.33 -9.75 29.91
N LEU A 497 -10.73 -10.08 31.06
CA LEU A 497 -10.88 -11.37 31.73
C LEU A 497 -12.34 -11.73 32.00
N TYR A 498 -13.21 -10.74 32.27
CA TYR A 498 -14.63 -11.00 32.53
C TYR A 498 -15.33 -11.60 31.30
N ASP A 499 -15.10 -11.00 30.12
CA ASP A 499 -15.69 -11.47 28.86
C ASP A 499 -15.08 -12.81 28.41
N ILE A 500 -13.76 -12.98 28.61
CA ILE A 500 -13.08 -14.26 28.34
C ILE A 500 -13.69 -15.36 29.21
N LYS A 501 -13.86 -15.16 30.52
CA LYS A 501 -14.48 -16.14 31.43
C LYS A 501 -15.89 -16.51 31.00
N ARG A 502 -16.70 -15.53 30.58
CA ARG A 502 -18.06 -15.78 30.08
C ARG A 502 -18.05 -16.68 28.84
N ALA A 503 -17.20 -16.37 27.86
CA ALA A 503 -17.18 -17.07 26.57
C ALA A 503 -16.48 -18.44 26.63
N VAL A 504 -15.38 -18.59 27.38
CA VAL A 504 -14.60 -19.85 27.49
C VAL A 504 -15.42 -21.00 28.09
N VAL A 505 -16.43 -20.71 28.90
CA VAL A 505 -17.30 -21.73 29.52
C VAL A 505 -18.09 -22.55 28.48
N HIS A 506 -18.35 -21.98 27.30
CA HIS A 506 -19.09 -22.64 26.21
C HIS A 506 -18.21 -23.60 25.39
N THR A 507 -17.49 -24.48 26.08
CA THR A 507 -16.50 -25.42 25.50
C THR A 507 -17.05 -26.35 24.41
N HIS A 508 -18.34 -26.68 24.44
CA HIS A 508 -19.01 -27.49 23.41
C HIS A 508 -19.07 -26.84 22.02
N LEU A 509 -18.94 -25.52 21.94
CA LEU A 509 -18.95 -24.75 20.69
C LEU A 509 -17.52 -24.44 20.21
N LEU A 510 -16.50 -24.81 20.99
CA LEU A 510 -15.10 -24.50 20.73
C LEU A 510 -14.34 -25.75 20.28
N ASN A 511 -13.39 -25.59 19.37
CA ASN A 511 -12.49 -26.67 18.99
C ASN A 511 -11.50 -26.93 20.15
N PRO A 512 -11.42 -28.17 20.70
CA PRO A 512 -10.53 -28.52 21.81
C PRO A 512 -9.05 -28.18 21.56
N GLU A 513 -8.53 -28.47 20.37
CA GLU A 513 -7.11 -28.23 20.05
C GLU A 513 -6.78 -26.74 20.00
N TRP A 514 -7.67 -25.95 19.38
CA TRP A 514 -7.52 -24.51 19.31
C TRP A 514 -7.57 -23.89 20.71
N LEU A 515 -8.51 -24.34 21.55
CA LEU A 515 -8.67 -23.82 22.91
C LEU A 515 -7.43 -24.10 23.76
N VAL A 516 -6.82 -25.28 23.64
CA VAL A 516 -5.53 -25.57 24.30
C VAL A 516 -4.43 -24.61 23.83
N ASN A 517 -4.38 -24.24 22.55
CA ASN A 517 -3.40 -23.27 22.06
C ASN A 517 -3.70 -21.84 22.54
N PHE A 518 -4.97 -21.47 22.65
CA PHE A 518 -5.41 -20.15 23.14
C PHE A 518 -4.91 -19.87 24.57
N PHE A 519 -4.91 -20.87 25.46
CA PHE A 519 -4.33 -20.72 26.80
C PHE A 519 -2.85 -20.34 26.81
N GLY A 520 -2.10 -20.63 25.74
CA GLY A 520 -0.71 -20.19 25.59
C GLY A 520 -0.54 -18.69 25.31
N SER A 521 -1.61 -18.00 24.88
CA SER A 521 -1.61 -16.54 24.69
C SER A 521 -2.07 -15.76 25.91
N LEU A 522 -2.65 -16.42 26.91
CA LEU A 522 -3.12 -15.80 28.14
C LEU A 522 -1.98 -15.64 29.15
N SER A 523 -2.12 -14.70 30.09
CA SER A 523 -1.22 -14.61 31.22
C SER A 523 -1.39 -15.82 32.16
N VAL A 524 -0.42 -16.05 33.04
CA VAL A 524 -0.45 -17.16 34.01
C VAL A 524 -1.66 -17.02 34.95
N GLU A 525 -1.92 -15.81 35.45
CA GLU A 525 -3.04 -15.53 36.36
C GLU A 525 -4.39 -15.71 35.66
N ASP A 526 -4.53 -15.16 34.45
CA ASP A 526 -5.76 -15.28 33.65
C ASP A 526 -6.06 -16.73 33.29
N SER A 527 -5.03 -17.51 32.96
CA SER A 527 -5.15 -18.93 32.63
C SER A 527 -5.72 -19.75 33.79
N VAL A 528 -5.19 -19.57 35.01
CA VAL A 528 -5.68 -20.27 36.21
C VAL A 528 -7.13 -19.88 36.50
N GLU A 529 -7.45 -18.59 36.36
CA GLU A 529 -8.78 -18.06 36.58
C GLU A 529 -9.81 -18.53 35.52
N CYS A 530 -9.39 -18.68 34.26
CA CYS A 530 -10.19 -19.28 33.20
C CYS A 530 -10.41 -20.78 33.42
N LEU A 531 -9.38 -21.53 33.83
CA LEU A 531 -9.53 -22.94 34.21
C LEU A 531 -10.49 -23.12 35.40
N ARG A 532 -10.41 -22.24 36.39
CA ARG A 532 -11.36 -22.18 37.52
C ARG A 532 -12.79 -21.94 37.04
N ALA A 533 -13.00 -20.99 36.12
CA ALA A 533 -14.31 -20.73 35.54
C ALA A 533 -14.86 -21.94 34.76
N MET A 534 -14.04 -22.59 33.93
CA MET A 534 -14.42 -23.80 33.18
C MET A 534 -14.83 -24.95 34.09
N LEU A 535 -14.05 -25.23 35.14
CA LEU A 535 -14.37 -26.27 36.10
C LEU A 535 -15.62 -25.93 36.92
N SER A 536 -15.82 -24.65 37.27
CA SER A 536 -17.00 -24.21 38.02
C SER A 536 -18.30 -24.38 37.22
N ALA A 537 -18.24 -24.19 35.91
CA ALA A 537 -19.42 -24.30 35.06
C ALA A 537 -19.85 -25.75 34.82
N ASN A 538 -18.91 -26.62 34.42
CA ASN A 538 -19.19 -28.04 34.23
C ASN A 538 -17.93 -28.90 34.34
N ILE A 539 -17.71 -29.48 35.53
CA ILE A 539 -16.55 -30.31 35.82
C ILE A 539 -16.46 -31.49 34.84
N ARG A 540 -17.52 -32.29 34.67
CA ARG A 540 -17.46 -33.54 33.88
C ARG A 540 -17.09 -33.30 32.43
N GLN A 541 -17.66 -32.26 31.84
CA GLN A 541 -17.45 -31.94 30.43
C GLN A 541 -16.07 -31.32 30.20
N ASN A 542 -15.65 -30.41 31.08
CA ASN A 542 -14.44 -29.62 30.88
C ASN A 542 -13.17 -30.29 31.43
N LEU A 543 -13.30 -31.37 32.20
CA LEU A 543 -12.19 -32.02 32.89
C LEU A 543 -11.05 -32.41 31.96
N GLN A 544 -11.35 -33.15 30.89
CA GLN A 544 -10.32 -33.65 29.97
C GLN A 544 -9.55 -32.50 29.32
N LEU A 545 -10.25 -31.44 28.92
CA LEU A 545 -9.65 -30.26 28.32
C LEU A 545 -8.79 -29.49 29.34
N CYS A 546 -9.29 -29.28 30.56
CA CYS A 546 -8.52 -28.64 31.64
C CYS A 546 -7.24 -29.43 31.96
N VAL A 547 -7.32 -30.76 31.95
CA VAL A 547 -6.15 -31.65 32.13
C VAL A 547 -5.16 -31.51 30.97
N GLN A 548 -5.61 -31.41 29.73
CA GLN A 548 -4.75 -31.21 28.57
C GLN A 548 -4.03 -29.84 28.62
N VAL A 549 -4.75 -28.78 28.95
CA VAL A 549 -4.17 -27.44 29.16
C VAL A 549 -3.15 -27.47 30.29
N ALA A 550 -3.53 -28.03 31.45
CA ALA A 550 -2.64 -28.17 32.59
C ALA A 550 -1.38 -28.96 32.22
N SER A 551 -1.52 -30.10 31.54
CA SER A 551 -0.38 -30.95 31.14
C SER A 551 0.53 -30.30 30.09
N LYS A 552 0.04 -29.34 29.30
CA LYS A 552 0.86 -28.65 28.29
C LYS A 552 1.61 -27.44 28.85
N TYR A 553 0.98 -26.68 29.76
CA TYR A 553 1.54 -25.43 30.30
C TYR A 553 1.93 -25.50 31.78
N HIS A 554 2.09 -26.70 32.36
CA HIS A 554 2.40 -26.86 33.79
C HIS A 554 3.68 -26.14 34.23
N GLU A 555 4.69 -26.03 33.35
CA GLU A 555 5.94 -25.34 33.66
C GLU A 555 5.73 -23.83 33.89
N GLN A 556 4.78 -23.23 33.16
CA GLN A 556 4.47 -21.80 33.24
C GLN A 556 3.42 -21.51 34.32
N LEU A 557 2.39 -22.36 34.43
CA LEU A 557 1.28 -22.19 35.37
C LEU A 557 1.64 -22.58 36.82
N GLY A 558 2.70 -23.37 37.00
CA GLY A 558 3.11 -23.89 38.29
C GLY A 558 2.31 -25.13 38.72
N THR A 559 3.03 -26.21 39.03
CA THR A 559 2.40 -27.48 39.42
C THR A 559 1.60 -27.36 40.73
N GLN A 560 2.08 -26.59 41.71
CA GLN A 560 1.36 -26.37 42.98
C GLN A 560 0.00 -25.67 42.77
N SER A 561 -0.04 -24.59 42.01
CA SER A 561 -1.28 -23.84 41.74
C SER A 561 -2.31 -24.69 41.00
N LEU A 562 -1.88 -25.54 40.07
CA LEU A 562 -2.76 -26.49 39.37
C LEU A 562 -3.26 -27.61 40.30
N VAL A 563 -2.41 -28.12 41.20
CA VAL A 563 -2.82 -29.10 42.22
C VAL A 563 -3.88 -28.50 43.14
N GLU A 564 -3.65 -27.31 43.68
CA GLU A 564 -4.61 -26.59 44.53
C GLU A 564 -5.94 -26.34 43.80
N LEU A 565 -5.87 -26.00 42.50
CA LEU A 565 -7.05 -25.82 41.67
C LEU A 565 -7.90 -27.09 41.61
N PHE A 566 -7.33 -28.22 41.20
CA PHE A 566 -8.07 -29.49 41.12
C PHE A 566 -8.56 -29.98 42.49
N GLU A 567 -7.79 -29.76 43.56
CA GLU A 567 -8.18 -30.09 44.93
C GLU A 567 -9.37 -29.24 45.42
N SER A 568 -9.41 -27.95 45.08
CA SER A 568 -10.53 -27.06 45.44
C SER A 568 -11.87 -27.53 44.88
N PHE A 569 -11.87 -28.16 43.69
CA PHE A 569 -13.05 -28.78 43.07
C PHE A 569 -13.23 -30.26 43.44
N LYS A 570 -12.40 -30.82 44.33
CA LYS A 570 -12.39 -32.24 44.71
C LYS A 570 -12.28 -33.20 43.51
N SER A 571 -11.64 -32.77 42.43
CA SER A 571 -11.49 -33.54 41.20
C SER A 571 -10.24 -34.42 41.23
N TYR A 572 -10.32 -35.54 41.93
CA TYR A 572 -9.20 -36.50 42.04
C TYR A 572 -8.90 -37.21 40.71
N GLU A 573 -9.91 -37.36 39.84
CA GLU A 573 -9.72 -37.91 38.50
C GLU A 573 -8.91 -36.96 37.60
N GLY A 574 -9.19 -35.65 37.65
CA GLY A 574 -8.39 -34.64 36.94
C GLY A 574 -6.96 -34.57 37.46
N LEU A 575 -6.81 -34.56 38.79
CA LEU A 575 -5.51 -34.57 39.45
C LEU A 575 -4.70 -35.82 39.06
N PHE A 576 -5.34 -36.99 38.96
CA PHE A 576 -4.69 -38.23 38.52
C PHE A 576 -4.18 -38.12 37.08
N TYR A 577 -5.02 -37.73 36.11
CA TYR A 577 -4.58 -37.64 34.72
C TYR A 577 -3.52 -36.55 34.49
N PHE A 578 -3.66 -35.40 35.18
CA PHE A 578 -2.68 -34.32 35.12
C PHE A 578 -1.33 -34.72 35.73
N LEU A 579 -1.32 -35.24 36.95
CA LEU A 579 -0.06 -35.64 37.59
C LEU A 579 0.55 -36.87 36.90
N GLY A 580 -0.25 -37.75 36.29
CA GLY A 580 0.24 -38.89 35.51
C GLY A 580 1.09 -38.50 34.31
N SER A 581 0.83 -37.35 33.68
CA SER A 581 1.66 -36.84 32.57
C SER A 581 3.01 -36.28 33.04
N ILE A 582 3.11 -35.88 34.31
CA ILE A 582 4.27 -35.18 34.88
C ILE A 582 5.12 -36.07 35.80
N VAL A 583 4.51 -37.03 36.49
CA VAL A 583 5.13 -37.79 37.60
C VAL A 583 6.40 -38.54 37.20
N ASN A 584 6.49 -39.04 35.95
CA ASN A 584 7.67 -39.76 35.48
C ASN A 584 8.89 -38.83 35.26
N PHE A 585 8.65 -37.52 35.12
CA PHE A 585 9.69 -36.53 34.85
C PHE A 585 10.00 -35.63 36.07
N SER A 586 9.05 -35.50 37.00
CA SER A 586 9.23 -34.68 38.20
C SER A 586 10.07 -35.39 39.26
N GLN A 587 10.92 -34.64 39.95
CA GLN A 587 11.66 -35.08 41.14
C GLN A 587 11.05 -34.56 42.45
N ASP A 588 9.93 -33.83 42.38
CA ASP A 588 9.30 -33.22 43.56
C ASP A 588 8.57 -34.27 44.42
N PRO A 589 8.96 -34.47 45.70
CA PRO A 589 8.31 -35.40 46.60
C PRO A 589 6.79 -35.18 46.76
N ASP A 590 6.33 -33.92 46.69
CA ASP A 590 4.91 -33.59 46.86
C ASP A 590 4.08 -34.01 45.64
N VAL A 591 4.62 -33.88 44.42
CA VAL A 591 3.98 -34.34 43.18
C VAL A 591 3.74 -35.84 43.22
N HIS A 592 4.77 -36.61 43.60
CA HIS A 592 4.66 -38.07 43.71
C HIS A 592 3.67 -38.48 44.80
N PHE A 593 3.69 -37.81 45.96
CA PHE A 593 2.72 -38.06 47.04
C PHE A 593 1.28 -37.76 46.61
N LYS A 594 1.04 -36.60 45.99
CA LYS A 594 -0.28 -36.20 45.50
C LYS A 594 -0.78 -37.12 44.40
N TYR A 595 0.12 -37.63 43.54
CA TYR A 595 -0.25 -38.62 42.52
C TYR A 595 -0.70 -39.94 43.14
N ILE A 596 0.04 -40.47 44.12
CA ILE A 596 -0.34 -41.66 44.90
C ILE A 596 -1.71 -41.44 45.56
N GLN A 597 -1.92 -40.26 46.16
CA GLN A 597 -3.19 -39.90 46.78
C GLN A 597 -4.36 -39.87 45.78
N ALA A 598 -4.13 -39.29 44.59
CA ALA A 598 -5.13 -39.23 43.53
C ALA A 598 -5.47 -40.61 42.98
N ALA A 599 -4.46 -41.42 42.64
CA ALA A 599 -4.60 -42.79 42.13
C ALA A 599 -5.31 -43.71 43.14
N CYS A 600 -5.02 -43.56 44.44
CA CYS A 600 -5.70 -44.27 45.51
C CYS A 600 -7.20 -43.93 45.58
N LYS A 601 -7.55 -42.64 45.43
CA LYS A 601 -8.95 -42.17 45.49
C LYS A 601 -9.75 -42.49 44.24
N THR A 602 -9.09 -42.62 43.08
CA THR A 602 -9.72 -43.04 41.81
C THR A 602 -9.80 -44.56 41.65
N GLY A 603 -9.20 -45.33 42.57
CA GLY A 603 -9.21 -46.81 42.54
C GLY A 603 -8.18 -47.43 41.58
N GLN A 604 -7.22 -46.66 41.08
CA GLN A 604 -6.18 -47.11 40.16
C GLN A 604 -4.99 -47.75 40.90
N ILE A 605 -5.22 -48.89 41.55
CA ILE A 605 -4.26 -49.52 42.48
C ILE A 605 -2.96 -49.97 41.79
N LYS A 606 -3.03 -50.42 40.54
CA LYS A 606 -1.83 -50.83 39.76
C LYS A 606 -0.84 -49.69 39.57
N GLU A 607 -1.35 -48.47 39.46
CA GLU A 607 -0.53 -47.29 39.25
C GLU A 607 0.12 -46.82 40.56
N VAL A 608 -0.61 -46.97 41.67
CA VAL A 608 -0.04 -46.80 43.02
C VAL A 608 1.10 -47.80 43.25
N GLU A 609 0.92 -49.07 42.87
CA GLU A 609 1.96 -50.10 42.94
C GLU A 609 3.19 -49.71 42.10
N ARG A 610 2.97 -49.30 40.84
CA ARG A 610 4.03 -48.90 39.90
C ARG A 610 4.90 -47.79 40.49
N ILE A 611 4.29 -46.70 40.94
CA ILE A 611 5.04 -45.55 41.49
C ILE A 611 5.73 -45.91 42.80
N CYS A 612 5.08 -46.69 43.67
CA CYS A 612 5.71 -47.16 44.91
C CYS A 612 6.94 -48.04 44.63
N ARG A 613 6.96 -48.78 43.52
CA ARG A 613 8.10 -49.63 43.10
C ARG A 613 9.19 -48.88 42.33
N GLU A 614 8.82 -47.97 41.44
CA GLU A 614 9.74 -47.34 40.49
C GLU A 614 10.29 -46.00 40.99
N SER A 615 9.50 -45.22 41.73
CA SER A 615 9.92 -43.89 42.17
C SER A 615 10.78 -43.93 43.42
N ASN A 616 11.79 -43.05 43.47
CA ASN A 616 12.63 -42.76 44.64
C ASN A 616 12.37 -41.37 45.23
N CYS A 617 11.47 -40.58 44.63
CA CYS A 617 11.34 -39.16 44.92
C CYS A 617 10.36 -38.86 46.06
N TYR A 618 9.44 -39.77 46.38
CA TYR A 618 8.43 -39.54 47.42
C TYR A 618 9.01 -39.73 48.83
N ASN A 619 8.42 -39.04 49.81
CA ASN A 619 8.75 -39.26 51.23
C ASN A 619 8.16 -40.61 51.71
N PRO A 620 9.00 -41.60 52.07
CA PRO A 620 8.55 -42.96 52.41
C PRO A 620 7.65 -43.02 53.64
N GLU A 621 7.93 -42.23 54.68
CA GLU A 621 7.14 -42.21 55.91
C GLU A 621 5.74 -41.65 55.67
N ARG A 622 5.65 -40.56 54.90
CA ARG A 622 4.38 -39.92 54.56
C ARG A 622 3.50 -40.83 53.70
N VAL A 623 4.08 -41.49 52.70
CA VAL A 623 3.37 -42.46 51.85
C VAL A 623 2.95 -43.69 52.66
N LYS A 624 3.83 -44.23 53.51
CA LYS A 624 3.51 -45.36 54.41
C LYS A 624 2.30 -45.03 55.28
N ASN A 625 2.30 -43.88 55.95
CA ASN A 625 1.22 -43.47 56.85
C ASN A 625 -0.10 -43.28 56.07
N PHE A 626 -0.04 -42.64 54.89
CA PHE A 626 -1.21 -42.49 54.03
C PHE A 626 -1.79 -43.84 53.57
N LEU A 627 -0.95 -44.79 53.13
CA LEU A 627 -1.41 -46.10 52.68
C LEU A 627 -2.01 -46.93 53.83
N LYS A 628 -1.48 -46.79 55.06
CA LYS A 628 -2.05 -47.39 56.27
C LYS A 628 -3.45 -46.85 56.58
N GLU A 629 -3.66 -45.54 56.39
CA GLU A 629 -4.97 -44.88 56.58
C GLU A 629 -5.95 -45.22 55.46
N ALA A 630 -5.47 -45.30 54.22
CA ALA A 630 -6.29 -45.53 53.03
C ALA A 630 -6.94 -46.92 52.97
N LYS A 631 -6.39 -47.91 53.69
CA LYS A 631 -6.93 -49.28 53.80
C LYS A 631 -7.32 -49.88 52.43
N LEU A 632 -6.35 -49.90 51.52
CA LEU A 632 -6.52 -50.44 50.17
C LEU A 632 -6.99 -51.90 50.18
N THR A 633 -7.75 -52.31 49.17
CA THR A 633 -8.16 -53.71 48.98
C THR A 633 -6.98 -54.63 48.72
N ASP A 634 -5.99 -54.15 47.96
CA ASP A 634 -4.69 -54.77 47.76
C ASP A 634 -3.61 -54.02 48.56
N GLN A 635 -2.92 -54.76 49.43
CA GLN A 635 -1.89 -54.23 50.32
C GLN A 635 -0.50 -54.27 49.70
N LEU A 636 -0.36 -54.79 48.48
CA LEU A 636 0.92 -54.87 47.77
C LEU A 636 1.66 -53.53 47.66
N PRO A 637 1.02 -52.37 47.40
CA PRO A 637 1.73 -51.10 47.40
C PRO A 637 2.36 -50.74 48.76
N LEU A 638 1.65 -51.01 49.87
CA LEU A 638 2.16 -50.79 51.22
C LEU A 638 3.34 -51.72 51.51
N ILE A 639 3.25 -52.98 51.09
CA ILE A 639 4.32 -53.97 51.22
C ILE A 639 5.59 -53.50 50.50
N ILE A 640 5.47 -53.02 49.26
CA ILE A 640 6.60 -52.55 48.46
C ILE A 640 7.30 -51.35 49.12
N VAL A 641 6.54 -50.35 49.59
CA VAL A 641 7.14 -49.19 50.27
C VAL A 641 7.89 -49.62 51.53
N CYS A 642 7.28 -50.48 52.34
CA CYS A 642 7.90 -50.94 53.57
C CYS A 642 9.13 -51.84 53.34
N ASP A 643 9.14 -52.68 52.31
CA ASP A 643 10.29 -53.52 51.95
C ASP A 643 11.47 -52.69 51.45
N ARG A 644 11.21 -51.72 50.55
CA ARG A 644 12.24 -50.90 49.92
C ARG A 644 12.97 -49.98 50.90
N PHE A 645 12.26 -49.47 51.91
CA PHE A 645 12.79 -48.52 52.89
C PHE A 645 12.99 -49.11 54.30
N ASP A 646 13.06 -50.45 54.40
CA ASP A 646 13.37 -51.19 55.63
C ASP A 646 12.37 -51.01 56.79
N PHE A 647 11.11 -50.65 56.51
CA PHE A 647 10.02 -50.57 57.49
C PHE A 647 9.31 -51.94 57.68
N VAL A 648 10.05 -53.03 57.61
CA VAL A 648 9.51 -54.40 57.65
C VAL A 648 8.79 -54.69 58.97
N HIS A 649 9.37 -54.28 60.10
CA HIS A 649 8.75 -54.46 61.42
C HIS A 649 7.40 -53.73 61.52
N ASP A 650 7.36 -52.45 61.12
CA ASP A 650 6.14 -51.63 61.07
C ASP A 650 5.04 -52.20 60.16
N LEU A 651 5.42 -52.87 59.07
CA LEU A 651 4.51 -53.55 58.14
C LEU A 651 3.87 -54.76 58.81
N VAL A 652 4.68 -55.62 59.44
CA VAL A 652 4.21 -56.83 60.12
C VAL A 652 3.26 -56.48 61.26
N LEU A 653 3.62 -55.48 62.08
CA LEU A 653 2.74 -54.95 63.13
C LEU A 653 1.38 -54.51 62.57
N TYR A 654 1.37 -53.76 61.46
CA TYR A 654 0.14 -53.26 60.85
C TYR A 654 -0.70 -54.39 60.24
N LEU A 655 -0.11 -55.28 59.45
CA LEU A 655 -0.84 -56.36 58.78
C LEU A 655 -1.41 -57.33 59.80
N TYR A 656 -0.68 -57.65 60.87
CA TYR A 656 -1.17 -58.53 61.91
C TYR A 656 -2.32 -57.91 62.71
N ARG A 657 -2.17 -56.66 63.17
CA ARG A 657 -3.23 -55.94 63.92
C ARG A 657 -4.54 -55.78 63.14
N ASN A 658 -4.48 -55.76 61.81
CA ASN A 658 -5.65 -55.65 60.94
C ASN A 658 -6.15 -57.01 60.40
N ASN A 659 -5.69 -58.15 60.92
CA ASN A 659 -6.06 -59.50 60.49
C ASN A 659 -5.74 -59.82 59.02
N LEU A 660 -4.68 -59.23 58.45
CA LEU A 660 -4.25 -59.37 57.06
C LEU A 660 -3.08 -60.38 56.90
N GLN A 661 -3.16 -61.52 57.60
CA GLN A 661 -2.07 -62.53 57.65
C GLN A 661 -1.72 -63.10 56.27
N LYS A 662 -2.70 -63.29 55.38
CA LYS A 662 -2.49 -63.73 53.99
C LYS A 662 -1.50 -62.84 53.23
N TYR A 663 -1.48 -61.53 53.51
CA TYR A 663 -0.56 -60.60 52.87
C TYR A 663 0.87 -60.70 53.42
N ILE A 664 1.03 -61.14 54.68
CA ILE A 664 2.35 -61.46 55.26
C ILE A 664 2.94 -62.68 54.54
N GLU A 665 2.12 -63.72 54.30
CA GLU A 665 2.53 -64.87 53.50
C GLU A 665 2.90 -64.47 52.05
N ILE A 666 2.08 -63.64 51.40
CA ILE A 666 2.35 -63.17 50.04
C ILE A 666 3.62 -62.32 49.97
N TYR A 667 3.87 -61.43 50.94
CA TYR A 667 5.09 -60.62 51.00
C TYR A 667 6.33 -61.52 50.98
N VAL A 668 6.33 -62.50 51.85
CA VAL A 668 7.46 -63.39 52.05
C VAL A 668 7.62 -64.40 50.90
N GLN A 669 6.52 -64.91 50.32
CA GLN A 669 6.59 -65.88 49.23
C GLN A 669 6.87 -65.26 47.86
N LYS A 670 6.28 -64.10 47.57
CA LYS A 670 6.23 -63.54 46.21
C LYS A 670 7.03 -62.26 46.03
N VAL A 671 7.22 -61.47 47.08
CA VAL A 671 7.86 -60.14 46.96
C VAL A 671 9.33 -60.22 47.33
N ASN A 672 9.63 -60.65 48.56
CA ASN A 672 11.02 -60.73 49.02
C ASN A 672 11.24 -61.85 50.05
N PRO A 673 11.57 -63.07 49.58
CA PRO A 673 11.87 -64.21 50.45
C PRO A 673 13.03 -63.98 51.42
N SER A 674 13.99 -63.11 51.06
CA SER A 674 15.17 -62.85 51.90
C SER A 674 14.84 -62.17 53.23
N ARG A 675 13.70 -61.51 53.34
CA ARG A 675 13.26 -60.77 54.54
C ARG A 675 12.58 -61.62 55.59
N ILE A 676 12.51 -62.94 55.41
CA ILE A 676 11.99 -63.89 56.40
C ILE A 676 12.51 -63.67 57.81
N PRO A 677 13.84 -63.53 58.05
CA PRO A 677 14.37 -63.34 59.39
C PRO A 677 13.71 -62.17 60.13
N ALA A 678 13.61 -61.02 59.46
CA ALA A 678 13.01 -59.81 60.01
C ALA A 678 11.49 -59.95 60.21
N VAL A 679 10.79 -60.63 59.30
CA VAL A 679 9.33 -60.88 59.42
C VAL A 679 9.02 -61.82 60.57
N VAL A 680 9.78 -62.91 60.72
CA VAL A 680 9.66 -63.85 61.84
C VAL A 680 9.96 -63.13 63.15
N GLY A 681 11.00 -62.29 63.19
CA GLY A 681 11.29 -61.44 64.34
C GLY A 681 10.10 -60.54 64.71
N GLY A 682 9.53 -59.85 63.72
CA GLY A 682 8.34 -59.02 63.92
C GLY A 682 7.11 -59.81 64.37
N LEU A 683 6.86 -61.00 63.84
CA LEU A 683 5.73 -61.85 64.27
C LEU A 683 5.89 -62.36 65.70
N LEU A 684 7.11 -62.67 66.12
CA LEU A 684 7.42 -63.07 67.50
C LEU A 684 7.20 -61.92 68.48
N ASP A 685 7.46 -60.66 68.08
CA ASP A 685 7.23 -59.48 68.91
C ASP A 685 5.73 -59.16 69.13
N VAL A 686 4.83 -59.75 68.33
CA VAL A 686 3.36 -59.58 68.46
C VAL A 686 2.67 -60.85 68.99
N ASP A 687 3.43 -61.76 69.58
CA ASP A 687 2.91 -63.03 70.12
C ASP A 687 2.06 -63.82 69.11
N CYS A 688 2.49 -63.85 67.84
CA CYS A 688 1.83 -64.66 66.81
C CYS A 688 1.92 -66.16 67.15
N SER A 689 0.92 -66.95 66.75
CA SER A 689 0.91 -68.39 67.02
C SER A 689 2.11 -69.10 66.36
N GLU A 690 2.76 -69.97 67.11
CA GLU A 690 3.94 -70.68 66.63
C GLU A 690 3.66 -71.51 65.36
N ASP A 691 2.43 -72.02 65.21
CA ASP A 691 2.03 -72.82 64.05
C ASP A 691 2.01 -71.98 62.77
N VAL A 692 1.60 -70.70 62.84
CA VAL A 692 1.62 -69.79 61.69
C VAL A 692 3.06 -69.48 61.29
N ILE A 693 3.94 -69.24 62.26
CA ILE A 693 5.37 -68.98 62.01
C ILE A 693 6.05 -70.22 61.41
N LYS A 694 5.79 -71.41 61.96
CA LYS A 694 6.30 -72.70 61.45
C LYS A 694 5.85 -72.93 60.01
N ASN A 695 4.56 -72.75 59.72
CA ASN A 695 4.01 -72.89 58.38
C ASN A 695 4.65 -71.89 57.40
N LEU A 696 4.82 -70.63 57.81
CA LEU A 696 5.44 -69.60 56.97
C LEU A 696 6.87 -69.96 56.57
N ILE A 697 7.68 -70.42 57.54
CA ILE A 697 9.08 -70.83 57.31
C ILE A 697 9.15 -72.07 56.41
N MET A 698 8.26 -73.04 56.59
CA MET A 698 8.22 -74.25 55.77
C MET A 698 7.85 -73.99 54.30
N VAL A 699 7.01 -72.99 54.02
CA VAL A 699 6.50 -72.73 52.67
C VAL A 699 7.55 -72.03 51.77
N VAL A 700 8.44 -71.21 52.33
CA VAL A 700 9.28 -70.27 51.54
C VAL A 700 10.66 -70.85 51.26
N ARG A 701 10.71 -72.12 50.86
CA ARG A 701 11.94 -72.91 50.71
C ARG A 701 13.09 -72.15 50.00
N GLY A 702 14.19 -71.88 50.72
CA GLY A 702 15.54 -71.77 50.15
C GLY A 702 16.04 -70.42 49.63
N GLN A 703 15.50 -69.27 50.04
CA GLN A 703 15.98 -67.95 49.57
C GLN A 703 16.17 -66.89 50.69
N PHE A 704 16.69 -67.28 51.86
CA PHE A 704 17.04 -66.36 52.96
C PHE A 704 18.21 -66.89 53.78
N SER A 705 18.88 -65.99 54.53
CA SER A 705 20.02 -66.35 55.38
C SER A 705 19.57 -67.15 56.62
N THR A 706 20.08 -68.37 56.73
CA THR A 706 19.84 -69.23 57.90
C THR A 706 20.43 -68.60 59.17
N ASP A 707 21.61 -67.99 59.08
CA ASP A 707 22.26 -67.32 60.21
C ASP A 707 21.43 -66.16 60.76
N GLU A 708 20.87 -65.33 59.88
CA GLU A 708 20.02 -64.20 60.29
C GLU A 708 18.72 -64.67 60.93
N LEU A 709 18.08 -65.72 60.39
CA LEU A 709 16.85 -66.29 60.96
C LEU A 709 17.11 -66.85 62.36
N VAL A 710 18.20 -67.63 62.50
CA VAL A 710 18.61 -68.20 63.79
C VAL A 710 18.90 -67.10 64.78
N ALA A 711 19.61 -66.03 64.38
CA ALA A 711 19.90 -64.89 65.24
C ALA A 711 18.63 -64.15 65.70
N GLU A 712 17.67 -63.89 64.82
CA GLU A 712 16.42 -63.19 65.16
C GLU A 712 15.54 -64.01 66.12
N VAL A 713 15.52 -65.34 65.97
CA VAL A 713 14.79 -66.26 66.86
C VAL A 713 15.55 -66.49 68.19
N GLU A 714 16.88 -66.53 68.15
CA GLU A 714 17.77 -66.67 69.32
C GLU A 714 17.70 -65.45 70.22
N LYS A 715 17.72 -64.23 69.68
CA LYS A 715 17.53 -62.98 70.44
C LYS A 715 16.25 -62.99 71.29
N ARG A 716 15.22 -63.71 70.83
CA ARG A 716 13.90 -63.82 71.47
C ARG A 716 13.73 -65.10 72.29
N ASN A 717 14.78 -65.89 72.46
CA ASN A 717 14.79 -67.16 73.21
C ASN A 717 13.78 -68.21 72.71
N ARG A 718 13.49 -68.25 71.40
CA ARG A 718 12.49 -69.16 70.79
C ARG A 718 13.10 -70.18 69.81
N LEU A 719 14.39 -70.52 69.96
CA LEU A 719 15.15 -71.37 69.02
C LEU A 719 14.49 -72.73 68.70
N LYS A 720 13.79 -73.33 69.67
CA LYS A 720 13.08 -74.61 69.48
C LYS A 720 12.01 -74.56 68.38
N LEU A 721 11.52 -73.37 68.02
CA LEU A 721 10.53 -73.19 66.96
C LEU A 721 11.07 -73.62 65.57
N LEU A 722 12.37 -73.47 65.33
CA LEU A 722 13.02 -73.81 64.06
C LEU A 722 13.33 -75.30 63.90
N LEU A 723 13.19 -76.10 64.97
CA LEU A 723 13.62 -77.50 64.99
C LEU A 723 13.05 -78.35 63.83
N PRO A 724 11.72 -78.36 63.57
CA PRO A 724 11.17 -79.18 62.48
C PRO A 724 11.69 -78.78 61.10
N TRP A 725 12.00 -77.50 60.90
CA TRP A 725 12.52 -76.99 59.64
C TRP A 725 14.01 -77.33 59.46
N LEU A 726 14.82 -77.18 60.50
CA LEU A 726 16.26 -77.53 60.47
C LEU A 726 16.48 -79.03 60.24
N GLU A 727 15.67 -79.89 60.88
CA GLU A 727 15.73 -81.35 60.69
C GLU A 727 15.34 -81.75 59.26
N SER A 728 14.31 -81.10 58.68
CA SER A 728 13.94 -81.29 57.28
C SER A 728 15.06 -80.89 56.32
N ARG A 729 15.78 -79.80 56.60
CA ARG A 729 16.91 -79.33 55.77
C ARG A 729 18.08 -80.31 55.77
N ILE A 730 18.38 -80.92 56.92
CA ILE A 730 19.42 -81.95 57.03
C ILE A 730 19.00 -83.23 56.33
N HIS A 731 17.73 -83.62 56.44
CA HIS A 731 17.20 -84.77 55.70
C HIS A 731 17.25 -84.58 54.18
N GLU A 732 17.11 -83.33 53.71
CA GLU A 732 17.29 -82.93 52.32
C GLU A 732 18.78 -82.84 51.89
N GLY A 733 19.73 -83.11 52.79
CA GLY A 733 21.16 -83.15 52.49
C GLY A 733 21.89 -81.80 52.53
N CYS A 734 21.36 -80.81 53.25
CA CYS A 734 21.99 -79.50 53.40
C CYS A 734 23.29 -79.60 54.23
N GLU A 735 24.42 -79.13 53.69
CA GLU A 735 25.74 -79.10 54.35
C GLU A 735 26.08 -77.72 54.97
N GLU A 736 25.12 -76.80 55.04
CA GLU A 736 25.34 -75.41 55.45
C GLU A 736 25.68 -75.31 56.96
N PRO A 737 26.84 -74.73 57.35
CA PRO A 737 27.26 -74.68 58.75
C PRO A 737 26.26 -74.01 59.69
N ALA A 738 25.57 -72.95 59.23
CA ALA A 738 24.53 -72.25 59.98
C ALA A 738 23.40 -73.19 60.47
N THR A 739 22.95 -74.10 59.61
CA THR A 739 21.89 -75.08 59.91
C THR A 739 22.34 -76.06 60.99
N HIS A 740 23.56 -76.59 60.86
CA HIS A 740 24.12 -77.54 61.81
C HIS A 740 24.50 -76.89 63.14
N ASN A 741 24.97 -75.64 63.11
CA ASN A 741 25.22 -74.83 64.30
C ASN A 741 23.93 -74.63 65.10
N ALA A 742 22.85 -74.20 64.44
CA ALA A 742 21.56 -73.99 65.08
C ALA A 742 20.98 -75.28 65.66
N LEU A 743 21.08 -76.41 64.93
CA LEU A 743 20.60 -77.69 65.43
C LEU A 743 21.42 -78.21 66.62
N ALA A 744 22.75 -78.06 66.59
CA ALA A 744 23.61 -78.38 67.72
C ALA A 744 23.17 -77.59 68.96
N LYS A 745 22.98 -76.27 68.83
CA LYS A 745 22.46 -75.41 69.90
C LYS A 745 21.12 -75.94 70.46
N ILE A 746 20.17 -76.33 69.60
CA ILE A 746 18.85 -76.84 70.03
C ILE A 746 18.94 -78.22 70.72
N TYR A 747 19.78 -79.14 70.23
CA TYR A 747 19.96 -80.46 70.82
C TYR A 747 20.69 -80.41 72.16
N ILE A 748 21.62 -79.47 72.33
CA ILE A 748 22.20 -79.12 73.65
C ILE A 748 21.08 -78.56 74.55
N ASP A 749 20.32 -77.59 74.04
CA ASP A 749 19.04 -77.04 74.56
C ASP A 749 18.07 -78.05 75.17
N SER A 750 17.90 -79.14 74.44
CA SER A 750 16.82 -80.12 74.65
C SER A 750 17.33 -81.45 75.20
N ASN A 751 18.64 -81.55 75.48
CA ASN A 751 19.35 -82.76 75.88
C ASN A 751 19.05 -83.98 74.98
N ASN A 752 18.98 -83.75 73.66
CA ASN A 752 18.66 -84.79 72.68
C ASN A 752 19.94 -85.34 72.05
N ASN A 753 20.59 -86.30 72.72
CA ASN A 753 21.83 -86.95 72.29
C ASN A 753 22.89 -86.00 71.67
N PRO A 754 23.24 -84.88 72.34
CA PRO A 754 24.09 -83.84 71.76
C PRO A 754 25.51 -84.35 71.46
N GLU A 755 26.08 -85.22 72.31
CA GLU A 755 27.43 -85.76 72.11
C GLU A 755 27.54 -86.56 70.81
N ARG A 756 26.54 -87.38 70.51
CA ARG A 756 26.49 -88.17 69.26
C ARG A 756 26.45 -87.25 68.05
N PHE A 757 25.64 -86.20 68.09
CA PHE A 757 25.54 -85.22 67.01
C PHE A 757 26.87 -84.48 66.80
N LEU A 758 27.53 -84.04 67.89
CA LEU A 758 28.81 -83.32 67.82
C LEU A 758 29.96 -84.19 67.30
N ARG A 759 29.96 -85.50 67.55
CA ARG A 759 30.98 -86.42 67.03
C ARG A 759 30.72 -86.85 65.59
N GLU A 760 29.46 -87.15 65.24
CA GLU A 760 29.10 -87.73 63.94
C GLU A 760 28.90 -86.68 62.83
N ASN A 761 28.57 -85.43 63.17
CA ASN A 761 28.25 -84.41 62.18
C ASN A 761 29.50 -83.60 61.73
N PRO A 762 29.90 -83.66 60.44
CA PRO A 762 31.11 -82.98 59.96
C PRO A 762 30.87 -81.51 59.56
N TYR A 763 29.63 -81.03 59.53
CA TYR A 763 29.29 -79.78 58.84
C TYR A 763 29.08 -78.56 59.76
N TYR A 764 28.98 -78.72 61.08
CA TYR A 764 28.91 -77.57 62.01
C TYR A 764 30.27 -76.88 62.20
N ASP A 765 30.26 -75.59 62.52
CA ASP A 765 31.44 -74.82 62.93
C ASP A 765 31.73 -75.07 64.41
N SER A 766 32.79 -75.83 64.65
CA SER A 766 33.29 -76.17 65.99
C SER A 766 33.56 -74.97 66.89
N ARG A 767 33.97 -73.83 66.32
CA ARG A 767 34.29 -72.63 67.10
C ARG A 767 33.03 -71.94 67.61
N VAL A 768 31.99 -71.88 66.79
CA VAL A 768 30.70 -71.26 67.14
C VAL A 768 29.94 -72.12 68.14
N VAL A 769 29.86 -73.43 67.89
CA VAL A 769 29.15 -74.37 68.76
C VAL A 769 29.91 -74.58 70.07
N GLY A 770 31.25 -74.74 70.03
CA GLY A 770 32.08 -74.87 71.23
C GLY A 770 31.92 -73.68 72.17
N LYS A 771 31.95 -72.46 71.63
CA LYS A 771 31.74 -71.22 72.42
C LYS A 771 30.33 -71.14 73.02
N TYR A 772 29.33 -71.73 72.36
CA TYR A 772 27.98 -71.83 72.90
C TYR A 772 27.89 -72.87 74.03
N CYS A 773 28.59 -74.00 73.90
CA CYS A 773 28.68 -75.05 74.90
C CYS A 773 29.40 -74.60 76.17
N GLU A 774 30.44 -73.75 76.08
CA GLU A 774 31.23 -73.25 77.23
C GLU A 774 30.37 -72.82 78.43
N LYS A 775 29.24 -72.14 78.15
CA LYS A 775 28.35 -71.61 79.19
C LYS A 775 27.33 -72.61 79.71
N ARG A 776 27.11 -73.73 79.02
CA ARG A 776 26.06 -74.72 79.33
C ARG A 776 26.63 -76.05 79.81
N ASP A 777 27.58 -76.59 79.06
CA ASP A 777 28.25 -77.87 79.35
C ASP A 777 29.70 -77.82 78.81
N PRO A 778 30.69 -77.65 79.71
CA PRO A 778 32.11 -77.64 79.34
C PRO A 778 32.58 -78.93 78.66
N HIS A 779 31.98 -80.07 78.99
CA HIS A 779 32.38 -81.36 78.40
C HIS A 779 32.00 -81.41 76.91
N LEU A 780 30.80 -80.96 76.56
CA LEU A 780 30.36 -80.87 75.16
C LEU A 780 31.14 -79.81 74.38
N ALA A 781 31.66 -78.77 75.05
CA ALA A 781 32.54 -77.78 74.43
C ALA A 781 33.88 -78.40 74.00
N CYS A 782 34.49 -79.23 74.86
CA CYS A 782 35.71 -79.96 74.52
C CYS A 782 35.50 -80.88 73.31
N VAL A 783 34.39 -81.63 73.27
CA VAL A 783 34.06 -82.51 72.13
C VAL A 783 33.92 -81.72 70.82
N ALA A 784 33.28 -80.54 70.86
CA ALA A 784 33.12 -79.69 69.69
C ALA A 784 34.46 -79.12 69.19
N TYR A 785 35.33 -78.63 70.08
CA TYR A 785 36.63 -78.07 69.73
C TYR A 785 37.64 -79.10 69.24
N GLU A 786 37.62 -80.32 69.82
CA GLU A 786 38.47 -81.43 69.42
C GLU A 786 38.23 -81.81 67.96
N ARG A 787 36.96 -81.87 67.54
CA ARG A 787 36.57 -82.16 66.14
C ARG A 787 37.08 -81.10 65.15
N GLY A 788 37.13 -79.84 65.58
CA GLY A 788 37.47 -78.70 64.73
C GLY A 788 38.95 -78.33 64.72
N GLN A 789 39.82 -79.10 65.41
CA GLN A 789 41.24 -78.77 65.61
C GLN A 789 41.44 -77.34 66.15
N CYS A 790 40.51 -76.89 67.01
CA CYS A 790 40.56 -75.56 67.63
C CYS A 790 41.40 -75.60 68.92
N ASP A 791 42.70 -75.91 68.78
CA ASP A 791 43.58 -76.22 69.91
C ASP A 791 43.68 -75.08 70.95
N LEU A 792 43.65 -73.82 70.49
CA LEU A 792 43.71 -72.65 71.37
C LEU A 792 42.45 -72.47 72.22
N GLU A 793 41.28 -72.74 71.65
CA GLU A 793 39.99 -72.72 72.36
C GLU A 793 39.83 -73.94 73.28
N LEU A 794 40.29 -75.12 72.85
CA LEU A 794 40.29 -76.36 73.65
C LEU A 794 41.08 -76.17 74.96
N ILE A 795 42.28 -75.57 74.88
CA ILE A 795 43.13 -75.29 76.06
C ILE A 795 42.45 -74.31 77.02
N LYS A 796 41.61 -73.39 76.53
CA LYS A 796 40.93 -72.41 77.38
C LYS A 796 39.73 -72.98 78.15
N VAL A 797 39.19 -74.10 77.70
CA VAL A 797 37.95 -74.71 78.23
C VAL A 797 38.22 -76.00 79.00
N SER A 798 39.32 -76.67 78.69
CA SER A 798 39.95 -77.71 79.52
C SER A 798 40.48 -77.11 80.82
#